data_AF-A0A1C1CVQ2-F1
#
_entry.id   AF-A0A1C1CVQ2-F1
#
_cell.length_a   1.000
_cell.length_b   1.000
_cell.length_c   1.000
_cell.angle_alpha   90.00
_cell.angle_beta   90.00
_cell.angle_gamma   90.00
#
_symmetry.space_group_name_H-M   'P 1'
#
loop_
_entity.id
_entity.type
_entity.pdbx_description
1 polymer ?
#
loop_
_entity_poly.entity_id
_entity_poly.type
_entity_poly.pdbx_seq_one_letter_code
_entity_poly.pdbx_strand_id
1 'polypeptide(L)'
;MSQHHPAESGPDEDNSMPLLRTYLSRIRSRVLSADTSSAGVVHGKSKSVLVMGNPSADLDSFISAVTTSYFYNLKSNSKHAQGRTYIPILNLPSVKAAELWRLRPEFGVAIRLALGESADSIDQGKAGEQGKTSVLEDLITIADVKSNPNSLFHRLFRESSDTESESESAKDVEKQDLFLVDHNAPAIPGLADKLISSRFTVTGCIDHHVDEDQVPQNATPRIVTTGIGSCASLVVKHLRDEALWPSEPPSSQIPAGLQEISRLALAPILIDTANLKATGDKCSDTDREAVKFLESVITRAPAQGMQAASTHTNVHTPTHTLTPTQEWHRDAFHSAIATAKSNSLDLLSMQEIFDRDYKVWTEPTSSGRDLNIGISSLVRPLSWLAKHAGGVDEFLAEIEAFAGHPERELGVFCMLTRTGDGRKEVVVLAFDEAVKGLVERFERQSQSGELQLQSWEGDNTLKEALGQKFGHKGEYRIWFMGDTSKSRKQVGPLLREAPFDLLGQAVFYNILGLALGRRNPTLALPKLLHLIVQPAVRFGVLLRFAPTYTLHLVASHPGSLTCLRGHLGLVRPAKCINICREGPALDARPDGGEECVDDAEIVDLEERPREHLVGLEEVMDVGAVVPRASVAGTVLAQGGKIRGMARGPQVDAQGRVRTGVHVVVRPCRDARKGK
;
A
#
# COMPACT_ATOMS: atom_id res chain seq x y z
N MET A 1 -44.17 14.35 -41.60
CA MET A 1 -43.03 13.56 -42.11
C MET A 1 -41.77 14.07 -41.44
N SER A 2 -41.44 13.53 -40.27
CA SER A 2 -40.20 13.87 -39.54
C SER A 2 -39.54 12.53 -39.21
N GLN A 3 -38.37 12.29 -39.78
CA GLN A 3 -37.63 11.05 -39.62
C GLN A 3 -36.92 11.07 -38.26
N HIS A 4 -37.36 10.18 -37.36
CA HIS A 4 -36.62 9.80 -36.16
C HIS A 4 -35.41 8.93 -36.58
N HIS A 5 -34.20 9.38 -36.25
CA HIS A 5 -33.02 8.51 -36.24
C HIS A 5 -33.19 7.45 -35.14
N PRO A 6 -33.04 6.15 -35.44
CA PRO A 6 -33.08 5.09 -34.44
C PRO A 6 -31.78 5.06 -33.66
N ALA A 7 -31.89 4.80 -32.35
CA ALA A 7 -30.79 4.58 -31.43
C ALA A 7 -29.91 3.39 -31.89
N GLU A 8 -28.59 3.55 -31.79
CA GLU A 8 -27.62 2.48 -32.02
C GLU A 8 -27.78 1.41 -30.93
N SER A 9 -28.29 0.24 -31.33
CA SER A 9 -28.25 -0.99 -30.55
C SER A 9 -27.76 -2.15 -31.40
N GLY A 10 -26.59 -2.71 -31.03
CA GLY A 10 -26.09 -4.04 -31.42
C GLY A 10 -24.59 -4.06 -31.80
N PRO A 11 -23.82 -5.16 -31.59
CA PRO A 11 -24.13 -6.45 -30.94
C PRO A 11 -23.08 -6.87 -29.86
N ASP A 12 -23.52 -7.25 -28.66
CA ASP A 12 -22.72 -8.09 -27.75
C ASP A 12 -23.73 -9.01 -27.04
N GLU A 13 -24.03 -10.14 -27.68
CA GLU A 13 -24.72 -11.25 -27.03
C GLU A 13 -23.81 -11.89 -25.97
N ASP A 14 -24.45 -12.21 -24.84
CA ASP A 14 -24.14 -13.30 -23.90
C ASP A 14 -22.88 -13.20 -23.01
N ASN A 15 -23.08 -12.77 -21.76
CA ASN A 15 -22.29 -13.14 -20.55
C ASN A 15 -20.74 -13.16 -20.60
N SER A 16 -20.08 -12.56 -21.59
CA SER A 16 -18.64 -12.73 -21.81
C SER A 16 -17.80 -11.79 -20.93
N MET A 17 -16.87 -12.39 -20.17
CA MET A 17 -15.88 -11.65 -19.39
C MET A 17 -14.83 -11.06 -20.35
N PRO A 18 -14.67 -9.72 -20.43
CA PRO A 18 -13.81 -9.08 -21.41
C PRO A 18 -12.33 -9.43 -21.16
N LEU A 19 -11.54 -9.55 -22.24
CA LEU A 19 -10.09 -9.66 -22.09
C LEU A 19 -9.53 -8.46 -21.30
N LEU A 20 -8.51 -8.69 -20.48
CA LEU A 20 -7.94 -7.70 -19.56
C LEU A 20 -7.52 -6.42 -20.30
N ARG A 21 -6.82 -6.56 -21.44
CA ARG A 21 -6.39 -5.42 -22.25
C ARG A 21 -7.57 -4.64 -22.82
N THR A 22 -8.57 -5.33 -23.34
CA THR A 22 -9.81 -4.72 -23.85
C THR A 22 -10.54 -3.96 -22.76
N TYR A 23 -10.61 -4.53 -21.55
CA TYR A 23 -11.21 -3.87 -20.39
C TYR A 23 -10.46 -2.59 -20.00
N LEU A 24 -9.14 -2.68 -19.77
CA LEU A 24 -8.33 -1.53 -19.34
C LEU A 24 -8.38 -0.40 -20.36
N SER A 25 -8.21 -0.73 -21.65
CA SER A 25 -8.27 0.26 -22.74
C SER A 25 -9.62 0.96 -22.82
N ARG A 26 -10.74 0.21 -22.71
CA ARG A 26 -12.11 0.78 -22.69
C ARG A 26 -12.30 1.73 -21.50
N ILE A 27 -11.83 1.38 -20.32
CA ILE A 27 -11.94 2.25 -19.14
C ILE A 27 -11.07 3.50 -19.30
N ARG A 28 -9.82 3.37 -19.75
CA ARG A 28 -8.94 4.52 -20.02
C ARG A 28 -9.55 5.48 -21.04
N SER A 29 -10.07 4.96 -22.15
CA SER A 29 -10.74 5.80 -23.16
C SER A 29 -11.94 6.56 -22.58
N ARG A 30 -12.71 5.96 -21.67
CA ARG A 30 -13.83 6.66 -21.00
C ARG A 30 -13.37 7.79 -20.08
N VAL A 31 -12.24 7.62 -19.40
CA VAL A 31 -11.74 8.60 -18.42
C VAL A 31 -11.02 9.78 -19.07
N LEU A 32 -10.33 9.53 -20.18
CA LEU A 32 -9.48 10.53 -20.84
C LEU A 32 -10.12 11.16 -22.09
N SER A 33 -11.25 10.63 -22.58
CA SER A 33 -12.04 11.25 -23.64
C SER A 33 -12.93 12.38 -23.09
N ALA A 34 -13.22 13.38 -23.93
CA ALA A 34 -14.04 14.54 -23.61
C ALA A 34 -15.56 14.24 -23.48
N ASP A 35 -15.94 12.97 -23.35
CA ASP A 35 -17.34 12.55 -23.41
C ASP A 35 -18.03 12.85 -22.07
N THR A 36 -18.66 14.02 -22.03
CA THR A 36 -19.22 14.68 -20.84
C THR A 36 -20.48 14.00 -20.29
N SER A 37 -21.01 12.99 -20.97
CA SER A 37 -22.23 12.26 -20.59
C SER A 37 -22.08 11.40 -19.32
N SER A 38 -20.85 11.23 -18.83
CA SER A 38 -20.48 10.37 -17.70
C SER A 38 -20.39 11.07 -16.35
N ALA A 39 -20.26 12.41 -16.29
CA ALA A 39 -20.19 13.18 -15.04
C ALA A 39 -21.54 13.37 -14.31
N GLY A 40 -22.51 12.50 -14.59
CA GLY A 40 -23.85 12.61 -14.00
C GLY A 40 -24.01 11.83 -12.69
N VAL A 41 -25.21 11.96 -12.13
CA VAL A 41 -25.65 11.25 -10.92
C VAL A 41 -26.51 10.06 -11.33
N VAL A 42 -26.38 8.93 -10.65
CA VAL A 42 -27.32 7.81 -10.70
C VAL A 42 -27.71 7.46 -9.27
N HIS A 43 -29.02 7.54 -8.96
CA HIS A 43 -29.58 7.28 -7.62
C HIS A 43 -28.96 8.12 -6.48
N GLY A 44 -28.65 9.39 -6.75
CA GLY A 44 -28.03 10.28 -5.75
C GLY A 44 -26.55 9.99 -5.46
N LYS A 45 -25.91 9.15 -6.28
CA LYS A 45 -24.48 8.83 -6.22
C LYS A 45 -23.82 9.16 -7.54
N SER A 46 -22.51 9.39 -7.51
CA SER A 46 -21.72 9.59 -8.72
C SER A 46 -21.91 8.41 -9.69
N LYS A 47 -22.06 8.68 -10.99
CA LYS A 47 -22.06 7.65 -12.05
C LYS A 47 -20.75 6.85 -12.13
N SER A 48 -19.69 7.35 -11.51
CA SER A 48 -18.40 6.69 -11.39
C SER A 48 -18.03 6.47 -9.93
N VAL A 49 -17.29 5.40 -9.66
CA VAL A 49 -16.59 5.18 -8.38
C VAL A 49 -15.11 5.01 -8.70
N LEU A 50 -14.25 5.85 -8.13
CA LEU A 50 -12.80 5.66 -8.27
C LEU A 50 -12.37 4.55 -7.32
N VAL A 51 -11.68 3.52 -7.82
CA VAL A 51 -11.09 2.46 -7.00
C VAL A 51 -9.59 2.72 -6.91
N MET A 52 -9.13 3.05 -5.72
CA MET A 52 -7.79 3.61 -5.49
C MET A 52 -7.03 2.80 -4.45
N GLY A 53 -5.81 2.45 -4.78
CA GLY A 53 -4.84 1.87 -3.85
C GLY A 53 -4.12 2.93 -3.01
N ASN A 54 -3.22 2.48 -2.15
CA ASN A 54 -2.42 3.37 -1.33
C ASN A 54 -1.43 4.23 -2.17
N PRO A 55 -0.87 5.32 -1.59
CA PRO A 55 0.09 6.19 -2.29
C PRO A 55 1.40 5.56 -2.74
N SER A 56 1.82 4.44 -2.14
CA SER A 56 3.01 3.71 -2.60
C SER A 56 2.76 3.05 -3.96
N ALA A 57 1.48 2.87 -4.33
CA ALA A 57 1.02 2.19 -5.52
C ALA A 57 1.87 0.95 -5.79
N ASP A 58 2.05 0.09 -4.79
CA ASP A 58 2.71 -1.19 -4.96
C ASP A 58 1.84 -2.16 -5.79
N LEU A 59 2.35 -3.38 -5.96
CA LEU A 59 1.69 -4.38 -6.80
C LEU A 59 0.32 -4.79 -6.23
N ASP A 60 0.17 -4.81 -4.91
CA ASP A 60 -1.09 -5.17 -4.24
C ASP A 60 -2.14 -4.08 -4.43
N SER A 61 -1.80 -2.83 -4.12
CA SER A 61 -2.63 -1.66 -4.38
C SER A 61 -3.11 -1.56 -5.82
N PHE A 62 -2.19 -1.72 -6.80
CA PHE A 62 -2.52 -1.69 -8.21
C PHE A 62 -3.50 -2.80 -8.60
N ILE A 63 -3.13 -4.05 -8.32
CA ILE A 63 -3.87 -5.21 -8.81
C ILE A 63 -5.19 -5.39 -8.07
N SER A 64 -5.25 -5.07 -6.78
CA SER A 64 -6.49 -5.02 -6.00
C SER A 64 -7.49 -4.01 -6.61
N ALA A 65 -7.02 -2.84 -7.05
CA ALA A 65 -7.88 -1.83 -7.68
C ALA A 65 -8.44 -2.30 -9.02
N VAL A 66 -7.57 -2.86 -9.88
CA VAL A 66 -7.98 -3.42 -11.19
C VAL A 66 -8.95 -4.58 -11.01
N THR A 67 -8.64 -5.53 -10.13
CA THR A 67 -9.44 -6.73 -9.90
C THR A 67 -10.82 -6.36 -9.37
N THR A 68 -10.89 -5.50 -8.35
CA THR A 68 -12.16 -5.00 -7.81
C THR A 68 -12.99 -4.33 -8.91
N SER A 69 -12.40 -3.39 -9.65
CA SER A 69 -13.11 -2.66 -10.70
C SER A 69 -13.60 -3.57 -11.83
N TYR A 70 -12.77 -4.53 -12.25
CA TYR A 70 -13.07 -5.47 -13.33
C TYR A 70 -14.34 -6.25 -13.03
N PHE A 71 -14.44 -6.86 -11.84
CA PHE A 71 -15.61 -7.65 -11.46
C PHE A 71 -16.84 -6.79 -11.16
N TYR A 72 -16.69 -5.62 -10.54
CA TYR A 72 -17.82 -4.73 -10.27
C TYR A 72 -18.45 -4.15 -11.55
N ASN A 73 -17.67 -4.06 -12.63
CA ASN A 73 -18.15 -3.57 -13.93
C ASN A 73 -18.80 -4.65 -14.83
N LEU A 74 -18.76 -5.93 -14.45
CA LEU A 74 -19.40 -6.97 -15.26
C LEU A 74 -20.93 -6.76 -15.27
N LYS A 75 -21.55 -6.91 -16.45
CA LYS A 75 -23.01 -6.72 -16.62
C LYS A 75 -23.81 -7.68 -15.74
N SER A 76 -23.32 -8.91 -15.54
CA SER A 76 -23.90 -9.91 -14.63
C SER A 76 -24.01 -9.40 -13.19
N ASN A 77 -23.18 -8.43 -12.82
CA ASN A 77 -23.02 -7.91 -11.47
C ASN A 77 -23.77 -6.59 -11.28
N SER A 78 -24.85 -6.38 -12.05
CA SER A 78 -25.69 -5.18 -12.06
C SER A 78 -26.16 -4.71 -10.68
N LYS A 79 -26.27 -5.62 -9.70
CA LYS A 79 -26.58 -5.30 -8.29
C LYS A 79 -25.55 -4.38 -7.62
N HIS A 80 -24.27 -4.52 -7.95
CA HIS A 80 -23.20 -3.67 -7.40
C HIS A 80 -22.91 -2.47 -8.30
N ALA A 81 -22.94 -2.68 -9.62
CA ALA A 81 -22.78 -1.58 -10.57
C ALA A 81 -23.85 -0.52 -10.31
N GLN A 82 -25.14 -0.90 -10.20
CA GLN A 82 -26.27 0.04 -10.02
C GLN A 82 -26.23 1.21 -11.02
N GLY A 83 -25.82 0.94 -12.27
CA GLY A 83 -25.61 1.97 -13.29
C GLY A 83 -24.33 2.81 -13.13
N ARG A 84 -23.50 2.51 -12.13
CA ARG A 84 -22.19 3.13 -11.89
C ARG A 84 -21.06 2.34 -12.55
N THR A 85 -19.97 3.04 -12.87
CA THR A 85 -18.74 2.46 -13.41
C THR A 85 -17.62 2.57 -12.38
N TYR A 86 -16.98 1.45 -12.06
CA TYR A 86 -15.83 1.39 -11.15
C TYR A 86 -14.54 1.59 -11.94
N ILE A 87 -13.70 2.55 -11.55
CA ILE A 87 -12.57 3.00 -12.35
C ILE A 87 -11.29 2.77 -11.55
N PRO A 88 -10.42 1.83 -11.93
CA PRO A 88 -9.16 1.63 -11.25
C PRO A 88 -8.23 2.81 -11.56
N ILE A 89 -7.71 3.45 -10.53
CA ILE A 89 -6.77 4.55 -10.65
C ILE A 89 -5.57 4.34 -9.71
N LEU A 90 -4.38 4.49 -10.26
CA LEU A 90 -3.13 4.45 -9.50
C LEU A 90 -2.91 5.80 -8.81
N ASN A 91 -2.66 5.76 -7.51
CA ASN A 91 -2.44 6.92 -6.66
C ASN A 91 -1.03 7.51 -6.83
N LEU A 92 -0.74 7.89 -8.08
CA LEU A 92 0.55 8.39 -8.54
C LEU A 92 0.34 9.75 -9.21
N PRO A 93 0.47 10.87 -8.48
CA PRO A 93 0.19 12.20 -8.99
C PRO A 93 1.30 12.79 -9.88
N SER A 94 2.51 12.24 -9.80
CA SER A 94 3.71 12.69 -10.52
C SER A 94 4.21 11.71 -11.59
N VAL A 95 3.69 10.48 -11.63
CA VAL A 95 4.14 9.42 -12.54
C VAL A 95 3.03 9.04 -13.51
N LYS A 96 3.24 9.23 -14.82
CA LYS A 96 2.26 8.84 -15.84
C LYS A 96 2.35 7.36 -16.16
N ALA A 97 1.28 6.81 -16.73
CA ALA A 97 1.24 5.41 -17.18
C ALA A 97 2.39 5.04 -18.13
N ALA A 98 2.80 5.96 -19.02
CA ALA A 98 3.90 5.78 -19.96
C ALA A 98 5.28 5.60 -19.29
N GLU A 99 5.43 6.02 -18.03
CA GLU A 99 6.70 5.95 -17.29
C GLU A 99 6.78 4.72 -16.38
N LEU A 100 5.64 4.04 -16.15
CA LEU A 100 5.54 2.92 -15.22
C LEU A 100 6.45 1.76 -15.60
N TRP A 101 6.75 1.52 -16.88
CA TRP A 101 7.64 0.42 -17.24
C TRP A 101 9.05 0.61 -16.67
N ARG A 102 9.56 1.84 -16.67
CA ARG A 102 10.88 2.14 -16.08
C ARG A 102 10.81 2.11 -14.56
N LEU A 103 9.75 2.69 -13.99
CA LEU A 103 9.64 2.91 -12.55
C LEU A 103 9.19 1.67 -11.76
N ARG A 104 8.32 0.86 -12.37
CA ARG A 104 7.65 -0.32 -11.80
C ARG A 104 7.54 -1.43 -12.86
N PRO A 105 8.66 -1.94 -13.42
CA PRO A 105 8.65 -2.98 -14.45
C PRO A 105 7.91 -4.24 -14.00
N GLU A 106 7.85 -4.52 -12.70
CA GLU A 106 7.06 -5.62 -12.14
C GLU A 106 5.58 -5.53 -12.48
N PHE A 107 5.03 -4.33 -12.69
CA PHE A 107 3.65 -4.15 -13.16
C PHE A 107 3.51 -4.70 -14.58
N GLY A 108 4.45 -4.31 -15.44
CA GLY A 108 4.46 -4.75 -16.83
C GLY A 108 4.67 -6.25 -16.95
N VAL A 109 5.57 -6.82 -16.14
CA VAL A 109 5.79 -8.27 -16.07
C VAL A 109 4.55 -8.99 -15.58
N ALA A 110 3.87 -8.51 -14.53
CA ALA A 110 2.64 -9.11 -14.03
C ALA A 110 1.53 -9.12 -15.09
N ILE A 111 1.30 -8.02 -15.82
CA ILE A 111 0.29 -8.00 -16.88
C ILE A 111 0.70 -8.91 -18.04
N ARG A 112 1.96 -8.92 -18.47
CA ARG A 112 2.43 -9.80 -19.56
C ARG A 112 2.24 -11.28 -19.23
N LEU A 113 2.58 -11.68 -18.01
CA LEU A 113 2.30 -13.04 -17.52
C LEU A 113 0.79 -13.33 -17.46
N ALA A 114 -0.02 -12.35 -17.05
CA ALA A 114 -1.47 -12.49 -17.02
C ALA A 114 -2.06 -12.74 -18.42
N LEU A 115 -1.53 -12.05 -19.44
CA LEU A 115 -1.88 -12.21 -20.86
C LEU A 115 -1.33 -13.50 -21.51
N GLY A 116 -0.65 -14.34 -20.73
CA GLY A 116 -0.19 -15.67 -21.17
C GLY A 116 1.22 -15.71 -21.76
N GLU A 117 2.02 -14.65 -21.63
CA GLU A 117 3.46 -14.75 -21.92
C GLU A 117 4.15 -15.65 -20.89
N SER A 118 5.13 -16.45 -21.33
CA SER A 118 5.88 -17.33 -20.43
C SER A 118 6.95 -16.55 -19.67
N ALA A 119 7.27 -16.99 -18.44
CA ALA A 119 8.37 -16.42 -17.66
C ALA A 119 9.69 -16.41 -18.46
N ASP A 120 10.01 -17.51 -19.16
CA ASP A 120 11.19 -17.62 -20.03
C ASP A 120 11.23 -16.55 -21.14
N SER A 121 10.07 -16.20 -21.70
CA SER A 121 9.96 -15.18 -22.75
C SER A 121 10.18 -13.76 -22.22
N ILE A 122 9.92 -13.54 -20.93
CA ILE A 122 10.18 -12.28 -20.24
C ILE A 122 11.67 -12.13 -19.93
N ASP A 123 12.29 -13.18 -19.36
CA ASP A 123 13.70 -13.16 -18.95
C ASP A 123 14.69 -13.06 -20.11
N GLN A 124 14.38 -13.67 -21.26
CA GLN A 124 15.34 -13.73 -22.37
C GLN A 124 15.59 -12.38 -23.08
N GLY A 125 14.89 -11.29 -22.75
CA GLY A 125 15.06 -9.99 -23.42
C GLY A 125 14.85 -10.02 -24.95
N LYS A 126 14.35 -11.14 -25.49
CA LYS A 126 14.28 -11.48 -26.93
C LYS A 126 12.99 -11.04 -27.60
N ALA A 127 12.53 -9.81 -27.33
CA ALA A 127 11.68 -9.09 -28.29
C ALA A 127 11.65 -7.60 -27.93
N GLY A 128 11.82 -6.76 -28.95
CA GLY A 128 12.05 -5.32 -28.83
C GLY A 128 11.21 -4.64 -27.76
N GLU A 129 11.88 -3.98 -26.82
CA GLU A 129 11.28 -3.31 -25.66
C GLU A 129 10.16 -2.35 -26.06
N GLN A 130 10.28 -1.67 -27.21
CA GLN A 130 9.34 -0.65 -27.67
C GLN A 130 7.90 -1.13 -27.88
N GLY A 131 7.66 -2.42 -28.17
CA GLY A 131 6.30 -2.93 -28.33
C GLY A 131 5.64 -3.38 -27.03
N LYS A 132 6.46 -3.74 -26.03
CA LYS A 132 6.04 -4.46 -24.83
C LYS A 132 5.68 -3.55 -23.66
N THR A 133 6.13 -2.29 -23.70
CA THR A 133 5.78 -1.27 -22.71
C THR A 133 4.34 -0.77 -22.84
N SER A 134 3.76 -0.89 -24.05
CA SER A 134 2.41 -0.38 -24.36
C SER A 134 1.29 -0.97 -23.49
N VAL A 135 1.54 -2.11 -22.83
CA VAL A 135 0.56 -2.75 -21.95
C VAL A 135 0.24 -1.90 -20.71
N LEU A 136 1.20 -1.11 -20.24
CA LEU A 136 1.00 -0.24 -19.07
C LEU A 136 0.34 1.08 -19.45
N GLU A 137 0.38 1.48 -20.72
CA GLU A 137 -0.25 2.71 -21.20
C GLU A 137 -1.78 2.69 -21.07
N ASP A 138 -2.39 1.50 -20.99
CA ASP A 138 -3.83 1.34 -20.75
C ASP A 138 -4.23 1.55 -19.27
N LEU A 139 -3.27 1.65 -18.33
CA LEU A 139 -3.55 1.99 -16.93
C LEU A 139 -3.87 3.46 -16.76
N ILE A 140 -4.47 3.86 -15.63
CA ILE A 140 -4.80 5.26 -15.34
C ILE A 140 -4.08 5.66 -14.06
N THR A 141 -3.23 6.69 -14.15
CA THR A 141 -2.60 7.33 -12.98
C THR A 141 -3.28 8.66 -12.68
N ILE A 142 -3.13 9.17 -11.45
CA ILE A 142 -3.52 10.56 -11.14
C ILE A 142 -2.77 11.54 -12.06
N ALA A 143 -1.50 11.28 -12.38
CA ALA A 143 -0.72 12.12 -13.30
C ALA A 143 -1.32 12.18 -14.72
N ASP A 144 -1.83 11.06 -15.25
CA ASP A 144 -2.54 11.03 -16.53
C ASP A 144 -3.75 11.98 -16.50
N VAL A 145 -4.56 11.89 -15.44
CA VAL A 145 -5.75 12.72 -15.22
C VAL A 145 -5.39 14.20 -15.04
N LYS A 146 -4.39 14.53 -14.20
CA LYS A 146 -3.90 15.91 -14.01
C LYS A 146 -3.42 16.50 -15.33
N SER A 147 -2.73 15.71 -16.16
CA SER A 147 -2.17 16.18 -17.42
C SER A 147 -3.17 16.30 -18.58
N ASN A 148 -4.40 15.81 -18.41
CA ASN A 148 -5.44 15.89 -19.42
C ASN A 148 -6.61 16.76 -18.94
N PRO A 149 -6.70 18.03 -19.37
CA PRO A 149 -7.80 18.94 -19.01
C PRO A 149 -9.19 18.45 -19.43
N ASN A 150 -9.28 17.54 -20.40
CA ASN A 150 -10.54 16.95 -20.86
C ASN A 150 -10.96 15.73 -20.03
N SER A 151 -10.11 15.26 -19.10
CA SER A 151 -10.47 14.14 -18.25
C SER A 151 -11.64 14.49 -17.33
N LEU A 152 -12.55 13.54 -17.17
CA LEU A 152 -13.71 13.64 -16.27
C LEU A 152 -13.35 14.05 -14.85
N PHE A 153 -12.16 13.65 -14.40
CA PHE A 153 -11.70 13.82 -13.02
C PHE A 153 -10.63 14.90 -12.88
N HIS A 154 -10.31 15.64 -13.94
CA HIS A 154 -9.23 16.63 -13.94
C HIS A 154 -9.34 17.61 -12.75
N ARG A 155 -10.56 18.12 -12.47
CA ARG A 155 -10.81 19.07 -11.37
C ARG A 155 -10.57 18.47 -9.97
N LEU A 156 -10.72 17.16 -9.80
CA LEU A 156 -10.61 16.51 -8.48
C LEU A 156 -9.17 16.53 -7.93
N PHE A 157 -8.17 16.58 -8.82
CA PHE A 157 -6.75 16.46 -8.47
C PHE A 157 -5.95 17.76 -8.65
N ARG A 158 -6.61 18.91 -8.80
CA ARG A 158 -5.94 20.22 -8.84
C ARG A 158 -5.53 20.69 -7.44
N GLU A 159 -4.36 21.27 -7.33
CA GLU A 159 -3.84 21.85 -6.08
C GLU A 159 -4.53 23.19 -5.76
N SER A 160 -4.55 23.60 -4.49
CA SER A 160 -5.26 24.81 -4.04
C SER A 160 -4.69 26.12 -4.57
N SER A 161 -3.42 26.16 -4.99
CA SER A 161 -2.80 27.34 -5.61
C SER A 161 -3.51 27.77 -6.90
N ASP A 162 -4.26 26.86 -7.52
CA ASP A 162 -5.06 27.14 -8.72
C ASP A 162 -6.45 27.74 -8.43
N THR A 163 -6.90 27.75 -7.17
CA THR A 163 -8.34 27.89 -6.81
C THR A 163 -8.64 28.92 -5.72
N GLU A 164 -7.79 29.95 -5.56
CA GLU A 164 -8.06 31.10 -4.66
C GLU A 164 -9.36 31.87 -4.99
N SER A 165 -10.08 31.49 -6.05
CA SER A 165 -11.36 32.10 -6.47
C SER A 165 -12.61 31.21 -6.30
N GLU A 166 -12.50 29.95 -5.86
CA GLU A 166 -13.67 29.03 -5.78
C GLU A 166 -14.26 28.85 -4.37
N SER A 167 -13.74 29.56 -3.36
CA SER A 167 -14.04 29.31 -1.95
C SER A 167 -15.42 29.78 -1.44
N GLU A 168 -16.23 30.47 -2.25
CA GLU A 168 -17.58 30.93 -1.84
C GLU A 168 -18.75 30.29 -2.61
N SER A 169 -18.53 29.51 -3.68
CA SER A 169 -19.61 28.89 -4.47
C SER A 169 -19.71 27.36 -4.37
N ALA A 170 -18.89 26.70 -3.54
CA ALA A 170 -18.73 25.25 -3.54
C ALA A 170 -19.75 24.45 -2.70
N LYS A 171 -20.88 25.03 -2.27
CA LYS A 171 -21.82 24.34 -1.37
C LYS A 171 -22.65 23.22 -2.02
N ASP A 172 -22.63 23.07 -3.35
CA ASP A 172 -23.38 22.04 -4.07
C ASP A 172 -22.52 21.20 -5.04
N VAL A 173 -21.19 21.16 -4.88
CA VAL A 173 -20.38 20.25 -5.69
C VAL A 173 -20.51 18.84 -5.13
N GLU A 174 -21.18 17.96 -5.88
CA GLU A 174 -21.28 16.55 -5.55
C GLU A 174 -19.88 15.93 -5.42
N LYS A 175 -19.64 15.29 -4.28
CA LYS A 175 -18.38 14.60 -4.02
C LYS A 175 -18.27 13.34 -4.89
N GLN A 176 -17.06 13.04 -5.33
CA GLN A 176 -16.77 11.82 -6.07
C GLN A 176 -16.70 10.61 -5.13
N ASP A 177 -17.48 9.57 -5.41
CA ASP A 177 -17.39 8.29 -4.72
C ASP A 177 -15.99 7.66 -4.88
N LEU A 178 -15.41 7.24 -3.76
CA LEU A 178 -14.08 6.62 -3.66
C LEU A 178 -14.20 5.25 -2.98
N PHE A 179 -13.59 4.24 -3.56
CA PHE A 179 -13.44 2.89 -3.01
C PHE A 179 -11.96 2.66 -2.73
N LEU A 180 -11.61 2.43 -1.48
CA LEU A 180 -10.22 2.22 -1.06
C LEU A 180 -9.87 0.73 -1.11
N VAL A 181 -8.68 0.41 -1.63
CA VAL A 181 -8.09 -0.91 -1.51
C VAL A 181 -6.69 -0.78 -0.93
N ASP A 182 -6.28 -1.74 -0.09
CA ASP A 182 -4.91 -1.79 0.46
C ASP A 182 -4.49 -0.55 1.30
N HIS A 183 -5.48 0.24 1.71
CA HIS A 183 -5.44 1.24 2.77
C HIS A 183 -6.86 1.60 3.20
N ASN A 184 -7.00 2.20 4.39
CA ASN A 184 -8.28 2.62 4.94
C ASN A 184 -8.32 4.11 5.32
N ALA A 185 -7.27 4.87 4.97
CA ALA A 185 -7.22 6.32 5.09
C ALA A 185 -7.00 6.96 3.71
N PRO A 186 -7.95 7.78 3.22
CA PRO A 186 -7.77 8.54 1.98
C PRO A 186 -6.55 9.45 2.08
N ALA A 187 -5.55 9.19 1.24
CA ALA A 187 -4.34 10.00 1.13
C ALA A 187 -3.96 10.10 -0.34
N ILE A 188 -3.77 11.31 -0.84
CA ILE A 188 -3.34 11.58 -2.22
C ILE A 188 -2.15 12.54 -2.13
N PRO A 189 -0.93 12.13 -2.52
CA PRO A 189 0.23 13.00 -2.43
C PRO A 189 0.03 14.32 -3.17
N GLY A 190 0.44 15.43 -2.56
CA GLY A 190 0.23 16.79 -3.09
C GLY A 190 -1.18 17.36 -2.88
N LEU A 191 -2.12 16.61 -2.28
CA LEU A 191 -3.46 17.12 -1.99
C LEU A 191 -3.74 17.13 -0.49
N ALA A 192 -4.04 18.30 0.06
CA ALA A 192 -4.31 18.45 1.50
C ALA A 192 -5.57 17.68 1.95
N ASP A 193 -5.55 17.13 3.16
CA ASP A 193 -6.65 16.32 3.75
C ASP A 193 -8.02 17.03 3.70
N LYS A 194 -8.02 18.35 3.89
CA LYS A 194 -9.24 19.16 3.78
C LYS A 194 -9.82 19.13 2.36
N LEU A 195 -8.97 19.19 1.34
CA LEU A 195 -9.40 19.10 -0.05
C LEU A 195 -9.89 17.68 -0.36
N ILE A 196 -9.16 16.65 0.08
CA ILE A 196 -9.58 15.25 -0.07
C ILE A 196 -10.99 15.06 0.52
N SER A 197 -11.18 15.46 1.78
CA SER A 197 -12.47 15.37 2.49
C SER A 197 -13.59 16.19 1.83
N SER A 198 -13.24 17.30 1.17
CA SER A 198 -14.22 18.13 0.46
C SER A 198 -14.61 17.58 -0.92
N ARG A 199 -13.75 16.80 -1.57
CA ARG A 199 -13.91 16.34 -2.96
C ARG A 199 -14.34 14.88 -3.08
N PHE A 200 -14.03 14.05 -2.08
CA PHE A 200 -14.28 12.61 -2.13
C PHE A 200 -15.18 12.14 -0.99
N THR A 201 -15.95 11.09 -1.26
CA THR A 201 -16.70 10.33 -0.25
C THR A 201 -16.26 8.88 -0.31
N VAL A 202 -15.72 8.35 0.78
CA VAL A 202 -15.38 6.92 0.86
C VAL A 202 -16.67 6.11 0.94
N THR A 203 -16.90 5.23 -0.04
CA THR A 203 -18.11 4.40 -0.15
C THR A 203 -17.85 2.91 -0.02
N GLY A 204 -16.59 2.48 -0.11
CA GLY A 204 -16.17 1.09 0.10
C GLY A 204 -14.70 1.02 0.49
N CYS A 205 -14.33 -0.02 1.23
CA CYS A 205 -12.96 -0.29 1.62
C CYS A 205 -12.73 -1.80 1.75
N ILE A 206 -11.62 -2.27 1.18
CA ILE A 206 -11.06 -3.61 1.42
C ILE A 206 -9.57 -3.43 1.75
N ASP A 207 -9.15 -3.75 2.96
CA ASP A 207 -7.81 -3.49 3.44
C ASP A 207 -7.35 -4.53 4.46
N HIS A 208 -6.04 -4.76 4.51
CA HIS A 208 -5.36 -5.64 5.46
C HIS A 208 -4.48 -4.91 6.50
N HIS A 209 -4.48 -3.57 6.49
CA HIS A 209 -3.79 -2.75 7.49
C HIS A 209 -4.62 -2.56 8.77
N VAL A 210 -3.98 -1.97 9.79
CA VAL A 210 -4.66 -1.50 11.00
C VAL A 210 -5.67 -0.41 10.60
N ASP A 211 -6.87 -0.47 11.15
CA ASP A 211 -7.92 0.53 10.94
C ASP A 211 -7.47 1.89 11.52
N GLU A 212 -7.42 2.92 10.67
CA GLU A 212 -7.08 4.30 11.00
C GLU A 212 -8.34 5.14 11.31
N ASP A 213 -9.51 4.50 11.43
CA ASP A 213 -10.82 5.08 11.76
C ASP A 213 -11.30 6.18 10.77
N GLN A 214 -10.79 6.17 9.53
CA GLN A 214 -11.17 7.13 8.47
C GLN A 214 -12.26 6.60 7.52
N VAL A 215 -12.54 5.29 7.54
CA VAL A 215 -13.59 4.69 6.71
C VAL A 215 -14.94 4.80 7.43
N PRO A 216 -15.95 5.45 6.82
CA PRO A 216 -17.30 5.51 7.38
C PRO A 216 -17.87 4.12 7.70
N GLN A 217 -18.57 3.99 8.82
CA GLN A 217 -19.17 2.71 9.24
C GLN A 217 -20.23 2.19 8.25
N ASN A 218 -20.81 3.07 7.42
CA ASN A 218 -21.77 2.72 6.38
C ASN A 218 -21.12 2.45 5.00
N ALA A 219 -19.80 2.43 4.88
CA ALA A 219 -19.13 2.01 3.65
C ALA A 219 -19.47 0.55 3.33
N THR A 220 -19.67 0.22 2.05
CA THR A 220 -20.12 -1.10 1.62
C THR A 220 -19.33 -1.58 0.39
N PRO A 221 -18.47 -2.62 0.55
CA PRO A 221 -18.09 -3.27 1.80
C PRO A 221 -17.22 -2.36 2.68
N ARG A 222 -17.13 -2.66 3.97
CA ARG A 222 -16.11 -2.16 4.90
C ARG A 222 -15.37 -3.37 5.47
N ILE A 223 -14.33 -3.83 4.77
CA ILE A 223 -13.50 -4.97 5.17
C ILE A 223 -12.12 -4.43 5.53
N VAL A 224 -11.82 -4.39 6.83
CA VAL A 224 -10.49 -4.02 7.35
C VAL A 224 -10.06 -5.16 8.28
N THR A 225 -9.18 -6.03 7.77
CA THR A 225 -8.81 -7.28 8.46
C THR A 225 -7.30 -7.44 8.52
N THR A 226 -6.71 -7.20 9.68
CA THR A 226 -5.27 -7.43 9.92
C THR A 226 -4.91 -8.92 9.95
N GLY A 227 -3.61 -9.24 9.82
CA GLY A 227 -3.12 -10.62 9.87
C GLY A 227 -3.23 -11.38 8.54
N ILE A 228 -3.49 -10.67 7.44
CA ILE A 228 -3.57 -11.21 6.08
C ILE A 228 -2.35 -10.76 5.28
N GLY A 229 -1.73 -11.65 4.51
CA GLY A 229 -0.50 -11.38 3.78
C GLY A 229 -0.67 -10.34 2.67
N SER A 230 -1.79 -10.41 1.92
CA SER A 230 -2.10 -9.49 0.82
C SER A 230 -3.57 -9.03 0.84
N CYS A 231 -3.80 -7.75 0.55
CA CYS A 231 -5.13 -7.19 0.32
C CYS A 231 -5.84 -7.89 -0.86
N ALA A 232 -5.11 -8.29 -1.91
CA ALA A 232 -5.68 -9.04 -3.02
C ALA A 232 -6.35 -10.36 -2.59
N SER A 233 -5.87 -11.01 -1.53
CA SER A 233 -6.52 -12.19 -0.95
C SER A 233 -7.91 -11.83 -0.38
N LEU A 234 -8.04 -10.69 0.29
CA LEU A 234 -9.33 -10.17 0.77
C LEU A 234 -10.26 -9.77 -0.37
N VAL A 235 -9.72 -9.16 -1.43
CA VAL A 235 -10.49 -8.84 -2.65
C VAL A 235 -11.06 -10.10 -3.29
N VAL A 236 -10.22 -11.14 -3.48
CA VAL A 236 -10.65 -12.43 -4.02
C VAL A 236 -11.72 -13.07 -3.13
N LYS A 237 -11.51 -13.08 -1.81
CA LYS A 237 -12.49 -13.59 -0.85
C LYS A 237 -13.84 -12.85 -0.96
N HIS A 238 -13.82 -11.51 -0.91
CA HIS A 238 -15.02 -10.67 -1.03
C HIS A 238 -15.79 -10.95 -2.32
N LEU A 239 -15.08 -10.96 -3.46
CA LEU A 239 -15.71 -11.21 -4.76
C LEU A 239 -16.33 -12.60 -4.86
N ARG A 240 -15.78 -13.60 -4.16
CA ARG A 240 -16.36 -14.95 -4.08
C ARG A 240 -17.57 -15.00 -3.16
N ASP A 241 -17.47 -14.40 -1.98
CA ASP A 241 -18.55 -14.38 -0.98
C ASP A 241 -19.81 -13.67 -1.53
N GLU A 242 -19.62 -12.61 -2.32
CA GLU A 242 -20.70 -11.88 -3.01
C GLU A 242 -21.13 -12.55 -4.33
N ALA A 243 -20.60 -13.74 -4.65
CA ALA A 243 -20.83 -14.48 -5.89
C ALA A 243 -20.56 -13.68 -7.19
N LEU A 244 -19.67 -12.68 -7.12
CA LEU A 244 -19.23 -11.85 -8.24
C LEU A 244 -18.13 -12.53 -9.06
N TRP A 245 -17.30 -13.34 -8.39
CA TRP A 245 -16.33 -14.21 -9.04
C TRP A 245 -16.97 -15.57 -9.31
N PRO A 246 -17.12 -15.99 -10.58
CA PRO A 246 -17.74 -17.27 -10.91
C PRO A 246 -16.99 -18.41 -10.23
N SER A 247 -17.65 -19.10 -9.29
CA SER A 247 -17.04 -20.20 -8.55
C SER A 247 -16.94 -21.47 -9.41
N GLU A 248 -17.85 -21.66 -10.37
CA GLU A 248 -17.79 -22.72 -11.39
C GLU A 248 -18.57 -22.26 -12.65
N PRO A 249 -17.94 -22.14 -13.84
CA PRO A 249 -18.71 -22.03 -15.06
C PRO A 249 -19.42 -23.37 -15.35
N PRO A 250 -20.66 -23.37 -15.86
CA PRO A 250 -21.42 -24.59 -16.17
C PRO A 250 -20.72 -25.53 -17.16
N SER A 251 -19.72 -25.02 -17.89
CA SER A 251 -18.95 -25.77 -18.87
C SER A 251 -17.53 -26.01 -18.37
N SER A 252 -16.90 -27.08 -18.88
CA SER A 252 -15.49 -27.41 -18.65
C SER A 252 -14.51 -26.32 -19.12
N GLN A 253 -15.03 -25.29 -19.80
CA GLN A 253 -14.30 -24.23 -20.44
C GLN A 253 -14.52 -22.92 -19.69
N ILE A 254 -13.43 -22.21 -19.41
CA ILE A 254 -13.51 -20.92 -18.71
C ILE A 254 -13.24 -19.75 -19.68
N PRO A 255 -13.90 -18.59 -19.51
CA PRO A 255 -13.62 -17.42 -20.32
C PRO A 255 -12.15 -17.00 -20.23
N ALA A 256 -11.53 -16.63 -21.36
CA ALA A 256 -10.12 -16.21 -21.39
C ALA A 256 -9.86 -15.01 -20.46
N GLY A 257 -10.77 -14.02 -20.42
CA GLY A 257 -10.66 -12.87 -19.52
C GLY A 257 -10.67 -13.27 -18.03
N LEU A 258 -11.40 -14.35 -17.68
CA LEU A 258 -11.38 -14.91 -16.31
C LEU A 258 -10.00 -15.50 -15.97
N GLN A 259 -9.35 -16.18 -16.91
CA GLN A 259 -7.98 -16.69 -16.69
C GLN A 259 -6.99 -15.55 -16.53
N GLU A 260 -7.05 -14.52 -17.40
CA GLU A 260 -6.15 -13.38 -17.36
C GLU A 260 -6.26 -12.62 -16.03
N ILE A 261 -7.47 -12.29 -15.59
CA ILE A 261 -7.66 -11.59 -14.30
C ILE A 261 -7.28 -12.48 -13.11
N SER A 262 -7.44 -13.81 -13.22
CA SER A 262 -7.02 -14.74 -12.17
C SER A 262 -5.49 -14.78 -12.02
N ARG A 263 -4.76 -14.82 -13.15
CA ARG A 263 -3.28 -14.73 -13.13
C ARG A 263 -2.83 -13.38 -12.57
N LEU A 264 -3.49 -12.29 -12.95
CA LEU A 264 -3.17 -10.96 -12.43
C LEU A 264 -3.38 -10.90 -10.92
N ALA A 265 -4.56 -11.28 -10.41
CA ALA A 265 -4.89 -11.27 -8.98
C ALA A 265 -3.97 -12.16 -8.13
N LEU A 266 -3.36 -13.18 -8.72
CA LEU A 266 -2.42 -14.07 -8.03
C LEU A 266 -1.05 -13.41 -7.75
N ALA A 267 -0.64 -12.45 -8.59
CA ALA A 267 0.67 -11.80 -8.51
C ALA A 267 0.99 -11.16 -7.14
N PRO A 268 0.18 -10.23 -6.60
CA PRO A 268 0.49 -9.59 -5.32
C PRO A 268 0.47 -10.59 -4.17
N ILE A 269 -0.47 -11.54 -4.16
CA ILE A 269 -0.55 -12.58 -3.13
C ILE A 269 0.75 -13.38 -3.06
N LEU A 270 1.29 -13.82 -4.20
CA LEU A 270 2.56 -14.54 -4.22
C LEU A 270 3.74 -13.64 -3.84
N ILE A 271 3.75 -12.37 -4.23
CA ILE A 271 4.86 -11.46 -3.90
C ILE A 271 4.90 -11.12 -2.41
N ASP A 272 3.76 -10.80 -1.80
CA ASP A 272 3.72 -10.33 -0.41
C ASP A 272 3.83 -11.48 0.61
N THR A 273 3.39 -12.68 0.23
CA THR A 273 3.53 -13.90 1.05
C THR A 273 4.86 -14.64 0.83
N ALA A 274 5.78 -14.08 0.03
CA ALA A 274 7.02 -14.72 -0.39
C ALA A 274 6.78 -16.13 -0.97
N ASN A 275 5.85 -16.22 -1.92
CA ASN A 275 5.37 -17.44 -2.55
C ASN A 275 4.79 -18.45 -1.53
N LEU A 276 3.96 -17.95 -0.61
CA LEU A 276 3.37 -18.68 0.52
C LEU A 276 4.38 -19.25 1.55
N LYS A 277 5.65 -18.80 1.50
CA LYS A 277 6.73 -19.23 2.41
C LYS A 277 6.89 -18.32 3.63
N ALA A 278 6.28 -17.15 3.65
CA ALA A 278 6.33 -16.26 4.80
C ALA A 278 5.61 -16.89 6.02
N THR A 279 6.06 -16.51 7.22
CA THR A 279 5.54 -17.01 8.51
C THR A 279 4.84 -15.88 9.28
N GLY A 280 3.98 -16.25 10.24
CA GLY A 280 3.19 -15.33 11.05
C GLY A 280 2.17 -14.56 10.20
N ASP A 281 1.90 -13.30 10.56
CA ASP A 281 0.90 -12.42 9.95
C ASP A 281 1.16 -12.05 8.47
N LYS A 282 2.25 -12.56 7.87
CA LYS A 282 2.61 -12.32 6.46
C LYS A 282 2.05 -13.37 5.50
N CYS A 283 1.48 -14.46 5.99
CA CYS A 283 0.84 -15.48 5.17
C CYS A 283 -0.20 -16.23 6.00
N SER A 284 -1.46 -15.86 5.80
CA SER A 284 -2.63 -16.43 6.45
C SER A 284 -3.23 -17.60 5.68
N ASP A 285 -4.16 -18.33 6.29
CA ASP A 285 -4.96 -19.33 5.59
C ASP A 285 -5.83 -18.71 4.48
N THR A 286 -6.28 -17.46 4.65
CA THR A 286 -7.01 -16.73 3.60
C THR A 286 -6.15 -16.54 2.34
N ASP A 287 -4.85 -16.26 2.49
CA ASP A 287 -3.94 -16.16 1.35
C ASP A 287 -3.77 -17.52 0.65
N ARG A 288 -3.63 -18.60 1.42
CA ARG A 288 -3.49 -19.97 0.87
C ARG A 288 -4.76 -20.40 0.13
N GLU A 289 -5.93 -20.09 0.68
CA GLU A 289 -7.22 -20.36 0.05
C GLU A 289 -7.42 -19.55 -1.24
N ALA A 290 -7.07 -18.27 -1.23
CA ALA A 290 -7.12 -17.43 -2.42
C ALA A 290 -6.21 -17.97 -3.53
N VAL A 291 -4.95 -18.31 -3.21
CA VAL A 291 -4.03 -18.93 -4.19
C VAL A 291 -4.60 -20.24 -4.74
N LYS A 292 -5.05 -21.14 -3.87
CA LYS A 292 -5.64 -22.43 -4.28
C LYS A 292 -6.81 -22.23 -5.24
N PHE A 293 -7.69 -21.28 -4.94
CA PHE A 293 -8.81 -20.94 -5.80
C PHE A 293 -8.35 -20.40 -7.15
N LEU A 294 -7.49 -19.38 -7.17
CA LEU A 294 -7.01 -18.76 -8.41
C LEU A 294 -6.29 -19.77 -9.31
N GLU A 295 -5.44 -20.62 -8.76
CA GLU A 295 -4.77 -21.68 -9.51
C GLU A 295 -5.75 -22.72 -10.09
N SER A 296 -6.82 -23.04 -9.37
CA SER A 296 -7.89 -23.92 -9.88
C SER A 296 -8.60 -23.32 -11.09
N VAL A 297 -8.65 -21.98 -11.20
CA VAL A 297 -9.15 -21.30 -12.39
C VAL A 297 -8.08 -21.32 -13.48
N ILE A 298 -6.84 -20.92 -13.18
CA ILE A 298 -5.75 -20.77 -14.16
C ILE A 298 -5.43 -22.09 -14.90
N THR A 299 -5.52 -23.22 -14.20
CA THR A 299 -5.15 -24.55 -14.73
C THR A 299 -6.24 -25.21 -15.60
N ARG A 300 -7.46 -24.65 -15.65
CA ARG A 300 -8.54 -25.17 -16.51
C ARG A 300 -8.32 -24.79 -17.97
N ALA A 301 -8.74 -25.66 -18.89
CA ALA A 301 -8.61 -25.40 -20.32
C ALA A 301 -9.44 -24.15 -20.74
N PRO A 302 -8.86 -23.22 -21.53
CA PRO A 302 -9.62 -22.09 -22.06
C PRO A 302 -10.70 -22.58 -23.03
N ALA A 303 -11.80 -21.83 -23.13
CA ALA A 303 -12.83 -22.10 -24.14
C ALA A 303 -12.23 -22.08 -25.56
N GLN A 304 -12.28 -23.21 -26.28
CA GLN A 304 -11.88 -23.26 -27.69
C GLN A 304 -13.04 -22.75 -28.56
N GLY A 305 -12.98 -21.49 -29.03
CA GLY A 305 -13.83 -21.06 -30.15
C GLY A 305 -14.27 -19.60 -30.17
N MET A 306 -13.55 -18.77 -30.93
CA MET A 306 -14.10 -17.88 -31.96
C MET A 306 -12.91 -17.38 -32.79
N GLN A 307 -12.56 -18.12 -33.86
CA GLN A 307 -11.73 -17.56 -34.92
C GLN A 307 -12.48 -16.36 -35.47
N ALA A 308 -11.94 -15.16 -35.24
CA ALA A 308 -12.47 -13.93 -35.83
C ALA A 308 -12.54 -14.11 -37.35
N ALA A 309 -13.73 -13.91 -37.91
CA ALA A 309 -13.95 -13.86 -39.33
C ALA A 309 -12.96 -12.83 -39.94
N SER A 310 -12.18 -13.31 -40.89
CA SER A 310 -11.18 -12.55 -41.62
C SER A 310 -11.85 -11.42 -42.42
N THR A 311 -11.81 -10.19 -41.90
CA THR A 311 -11.90 -8.98 -42.73
C THR A 311 -10.49 -8.53 -43.10
N HIS A 312 -10.23 -8.51 -44.40
CA HIS A 312 -8.99 -8.05 -45.02
C HIS A 312 -8.59 -6.63 -44.57
N THR A 313 -7.65 -6.52 -43.65
CA THR A 313 -6.84 -5.31 -43.47
C THR A 313 -5.39 -5.73 -43.19
N ASN A 314 -4.49 -5.38 -44.12
CA ASN A 314 -3.05 -5.60 -44.01
C ASN A 314 -2.47 -4.81 -42.83
N VAL A 315 -2.44 -5.41 -41.64
CA VAL A 315 -1.60 -4.98 -40.53
C VAL A 315 -0.90 -6.22 -40.01
N HIS A 316 0.43 -6.26 -40.17
CA HIS A 316 1.27 -7.34 -39.65
C HIS A 316 1.27 -7.29 -38.12
N THR A 317 0.41 -8.09 -37.49
CA THR A 317 0.48 -8.43 -36.07
C THR A 317 0.84 -9.92 -35.99
N PRO A 318 1.87 -10.33 -35.24
CA PRO A 318 2.26 -11.73 -35.17
C PRO A 318 1.15 -12.53 -34.47
N THR A 319 0.45 -13.37 -35.23
CA THR A 319 -0.48 -14.38 -34.73
C THR A 319 0.30 -15.46 -33.99
N HIS A 320 0.40 -15.34 -32.67
CA HIS A 320 0.83 -16.45 -31.82
C HIS A 320 -0.27 -17.54 -31.84
N THR A 321 -0.01 -18.60 -32.60
CA THR A 321 -0.68 -19.88 -32.44
C THR A 321 -0.50 -20.37 -31.00
N LEU A 322 -1.59 -20.45 -30.24
CA LEU A 322 -1.64 -21.03 -28.90
C LEU A 322 -1.16 -22.49 -28.96
N THR A 323 0.07 -22.74 -28.52
CA THR A 323 0.58 -24.09 -28.29
C THR A 323 -0.19 -24.76 -27.14
N PRO A 324 -0.39 -26.09 -27.17
CA PRO A 324 -1.14 -26.81 -26.14
C PRO A 324 -0.53 -26.58 -24.75
N THR A 325 -1.36 -26.08 -23.83
CA THR A 325 -1.17 -25.91 -22.37
C THR A 325 0.28 -25.95 -21.90
N GLN A 326 0.95 -24.79 -21.90
CA GLN A 326 2.15 -24.62 -21.09
C GLN A 326 1.78 -24.92 -19.63
N GLU A 327 2.49 -25.86 -19.02
CA GLU A 327 2.27 -26.29 -17.63
C GLU A 327 2.35 -25.07 -16.70
N TRP A 328 1.42 -24.97 -15.75
CA TRP A 328 1.38 -23.86 -14.79
C TRP A 328 2.54 -23.99 -13.80
N HIS A 329 3.46 -23.03 -13.80
CA HIS A 329 4.62 -23.00 -12.91
C HIS A 329 4.58 -21.78 -11.99
N ARG A 330 3.98 -21.95 -10.80
CA ARG A 330 3.88 -20.90 -9.76
C ARG A 330 5.22 -20.25 -9.44
N ASP A 331 6.26 -21.07 -9.26
CA ASP A 331 7.59 -20.59 -8.86
C ASP A 331 8.23 -19.73 -9.96
N ALA A 332 8.08 -20.11 -11.22
CA ALA A 332 8.58 -19.33 -12.36
C ALA A 332 7.81 -18.00 -12.49
N PHE A 333 6.48 -18.05 -12.30
CA PHE A 333 5.62 -16.86 -12.29
C PHE A 333 6.03 -15.87 -11.18
N HIS A 334 6.16 -16.35 -9.94
CA HIS A 334 6.64 -15.54 -8.81
C HIS A 334 8.05 -15.00 -9.05
N SER A 335 8.98 -15.86 -9.50
CA SER A 335 10.38 -15.49 -9.72
C SER A 335 10.55 -14.37 -10.75
N ALA A 336 9.81 -14.41 -11.86
CA ALA A 336 9.86 -13.38 -12.89
C ALA A 336 9.44 -12.01 -12.33
N ILE A 337 8.34 -11.96 -11.57
CA ILE A 337 7.83 -10.72 -10.97
C ILE A 337 8.77 -10.22 -9.86
N ALA A 338 9.23 -11.12 -8.98
CA ALA A 338 10.15 -10.77 -7.89
C ALA A 338 11.50 -10.25 -8.41
N THR A 339 12.00 -10.83 -9.50
CA THR A 339 13.22 -10.39 -10.18
C THR A 339 13.03 -9.01 -10.79
N ALA A 340 11.92 -8.76 -11.50
CA ALA A 340 11.60 -7.45 -12.04
C ALA A 340 11.50 -6.39 -10.93
N LYS A 341 10.83 -6.70 -9.80
CA LYS A 341 10.69 -5.82 -8.65
C LYS A 341 12.04 -5.49 -7.97
N SER A 342 12.98 -6.45 -7.98
CA SER A 342 14.29 -6.30 -7.33
C SER A 342 15.31 -5.56 -8.21
N ASN A 343 15.29 -5.82 -9.52
CA ASN A 343 16.20 -5.22 -10.50
C ASN A 343 15.74 -3.82 -10.96
N SER A 344 14.47 -3.47 -10.75
CA SER A 344 13.96 -2.13 -11.09
C SER A 344 14.76 -1.02 -10.43
N LEU A 345 15.28 -1.25 -9.22
CA LEU A 345 16.09 -0.29 -8.48
C LEU A 345 17.33 0.19 -9.24
N ASP A 346 17.94 -0.67 -10.06
CA ASP A 346 19.12 -0.30 -10.85
C ASP A 346 18.79 0.79 -11.91
N LEU A 347 17.51 0.98 -12.24
CA LEU A 347 17.01 1.92 -13.25
C LEU A 347 16.49 3.24 -12.66
N LEU A 348 16.45 3.36 -11.34
CA LEU A 348 15.89 4.51 -10.63
C LEU A 348 16.97 5.47 -10.16
N SER A 349 16.69 6.76 -10.19
CA SER A 349 17.47 7.75 -9.42
C SER A 349 17.24 7.56 -7.91
N MET A 350 18.10 8.14 -7.06
CA MET A 350 17.91 8.06 -5.61
C MET A 350 16.60 8.72 -5.15
N GLN A 351 16.22 9.85 -5.74
CA GLN A 351 14.93 10.49 -5.46
C GLN A 351 13.74 9.55 -5.71
N GLU A 352 13.76 8.83 -6.83
CA GLU A 352 12.72 7.86 -7.19
C GLU A 352 12.74 6.64 -6.26
N ILE A 353 13.92 6.20 -5.84
CA ILE A 353 14.07 5.11 -4.86
C ILE A 353 13.47 5.49 -3.51
N PHE A 354 13.73 6.72 -3.03
CA PHE A 354 13.15 7.21 -1.78
C PHE A 354 11.64 7.35 -1.85
N ASP A 355 11.09 7.80 -2.98
CA ASP A 355 9.65 8.01 -3.15
C ASP A 355 8.86 6.70 -3.37
N ARG A 356 9.52 5.61 -3.78
CA ARG A 356 8.85 4.38 -4.25
C ARG A 356 7.93 3.72 -3.22
N ASP A 357 8.38 3.61 -1.97
CA ASP A 357 7.57 3.12 -0.84
C ASP A 357 7.70 4.08 0.34
N TYR A 358 7.23 5.30 0.08
CA TYR A 358 7.27 6.43 0.98
C TYR A 358 5.91 6.68 1.64
N LYS A 359 5.92 6.99 2.95
CA LYS A 359 4.75 7.51 3.66
C LYS A 359 5.18 8.76 4.43
N VAL A 360 4.29 9.76 4.46
CA VAL A 360 4.49 11.02 5.17
C VAL A 360 3.31 11.28 6.09
N TRP A 361 3.59 11.88 7.23
CA TRP A 361 2.57 12.39 8.16
C TRP A 361 2.95 13.78 8.60
N THR A 362 1.94 14.58 8.90
CA THR A 362 2.12 15.89 9.54
C THR A 362 1.65 15.78 10.98
N GLU A 363 2.54 16.12 11.92
CA GLU A 363 2.26 16.10 13.35
C GLU A 363 2.48 17.49 13.97
N PRO A 364 1.59 17.97 14.85
CA PRO A 364 1.72 19.31 15.43
C PRO A 364 2.74 19.30 16.57
N THR A 365 3.89 19.95 16.43
CA THR A 365 4.91 20.05 17.50
C THR A 365 4.40 20.67 18.81
N SER A 366 5.19 20.60 19.88
CA SER A 366 4.87 21.23 21.17
C SER A 366 4.66 22.76 21.09
N SER A 367 5.20 23.42 20.06
CA SER A 367 4.97 24.85 19.78
C SER A 367 3.73 25.11 18.91
N GLY A 368 3.03 24.07 18.47
CA GLY A 368 1.86 24.15 17.59
C GLY A 368 2.20 24.27 16.10
N ARG A 369 3.49 24.21 15.72
CA ARG A 369 3.91 24.17 14.31
C ARG A 369 3.79 22.76 13.77
N ASP A 370 3.28 22.62 12.55
CA ASP A 370 3.25 21.37 11.81
C ASP A 370 4.68 20.86 11.50
N LEU A 371 4.90 19.57 11.71
CA LEU A 371 6.15 18.86 11.44
C LEU A 371 5.86 17.67 10.53
N ASN A 372 6.51 17.67 9.36
CA ASN A 372 6.42 16.55 8.45
C ASN A 372 7.44 15.47 8.83
N ILE A 373 6.93 14.26 9.05
CA ILE A 373 7.69 13.04 9.36
C ILE A 373 7.54 12.12 8.16
N GLY A 374 8.63 11.84 7.47
CA GLY A 374 8.67 10.94 6.31
C GLY A 374 9.38 9.63 6.63
N ILE A 375 8.94 8.53 6.00
CA ILE A 375 9.63 7.25 6.06
C ILE A 375 9.64 6.55 4.70
N SER A 376 10.83 6.12 4.26
CA SER A 376 11.03 5.33 3.04
C SER A 376 11.42 3.90 3.39
N SER A 377 10.69 2.92 2.84
CA SER A 377 11.07 1.50 2.93
C SER A 377 11.87 1.09 1.69
N LEU A 378 13.10 0.63 1.90
CA LEU A 378 14.10 0.41 0.87
C LEU A 378 14.53 -1.06 0.88
N VAL A 379 14.56 -1.71 -0.29
CA VAL A 379 14.83 -3.17 -0.38
C VAL A 379 16.32 -3.51 -0.55
N ARG A 380 17.20 -2.50 -0.46
CA ARG A 380 18.67 -2.64 -0.56
C ARG A 380 19.34 -2.03 0.66
N PRO A 381 20.51 -2.55 1.09
CA PRO A 381 21.24 -2.01 2.23
C PRO A 381 21.80 -0.60 1.95
N LEU A 382 22.11 0.13 3.01
CA LEU A 382 22.70 1.47 2.94
C LEU A 382 23.98 1.51 2.08
N SER A 383 24.82 0.49 2.17
CA SER A 383 26.04 0.37 1.36
C SER A 383 25.77 0.29 -0.14
N TRP A 384 24.69 -0.38 -0.54
CA TRP A 384 24.27 -0.44 -1.94
C TRP A 384 23.70 0.91 -2.38
N LEU A 385 22.87 1.53 -1.54
CA LEU A 385 22.27 2.84 -1.83
C LEU A 385 23.34 3.93 -2.02
N ALA A 386 24.34 3.95 -1.15
CA ALA A 386 25.47 4.86 -1.26
C ALA A 386 26.24 4.66 -2.58
N LYS A 387 26.53 3.39 -2.94
CA LYS A 387 27.18 3.07 -4.22
C LYS A 387 26.32 3.47 -5.42
N HIS A 388 25.00 3.25 -5.34
CA HIS A 388 24.06 3.56 -6.41
C HIS A 388 23.94 5.07 -6.66
N ALA A 389 24.00 5.88 -5.60
CA ALA A 389 24.03 7.34 -5.70
C ALA A 389 25.30 7.90 -6.37
N GLY A 390 26.36 7.10 -6.47
CA GLY A 390 27.68 7.52 -6.97
C GLY A 390 28.75 7.63 -5.88
N GLY A 391 28.39 7.44 -4.61
CA GLY A 391 29.29 7.62 -3.47
C GLY A 391 28.54 8.01 -2.20
N VAL A 392 29.26 8.05 -1.08
CA VAL A 392 28.67 8.47 0.21
C VAL A 392 28.23 9.93 0.15
N ASP A 393 29.07 10.83 -0.37
CA ASP A 393 28.77 12.27 -0.41
C ASP A 393 27.55 12.57 -1.30
N GLU A 394 27.47 11.94 -2.47
CA GLU A 394 26.32 12.02 -3.37
C GLU A 394 25.06 11.49 -2.70
N PHE A 395 25.13 10.34 -2.03
CA PHE A 395 23.98 9.78 -1.29
C PHE A 395 23.47 10.74 -0.20
N LEU A 396 24.37 11.39 0.54
CA LEU A 396 23.99 12.37 1.53
C LEU A 396 23.40 13.65 0.90
N ALA A 397 23.83 14.03 -0.31
CA ALA A 397 23.22 15.12 -1.08
C ALA A 397 21.79 14.77 -1.54
N GLU A 398 21.58 13.53 -2.00
CA GLU A 398 20.27 13.03 -2.38
C GLU A 398 19.29 13.00 -1.19
N ILE A 399 19.74 12.59 0.01
CA ILE A 399 18.93 12.64 1.24
C ILE A 399 18.47 14.07 1.55
N GLU A 400 19.41 15.03 1.50
CA GLU A 400 19.13 16.44 1.79
C GLU A 400 18.16 17.05 0.76
N ALA A 401 18.38 16.76 -0.53
CA ALA A 401 17.49 17.19 -1.60
C ALA A 401 16.08 16.61 -1.46
N PHE A 402 15.97 15.32 -1.09
CA PHE A 402 14.68 14.65 -0.90
C PHE A 402 13.92 15.24 0.29
N ALA A 403 14.59 15.38 1.44
CA ALA A 403 13.98 15.89 2.66
C ALA A 403 13.60 17.37 2.56
N GLY A 404 14.44 18.18 1.90
CA GLY A 404 14.25 19.62 1.72
C GLY A 404 13.35 20.02 0.56
N HIS A 405 12.80 19.07 -0.21
CA HIS A 405 11.93 19.39 -1.33
C HIS A 405 10.68 20.17 -0.86
N PRO A 406 10.25 21.25 -1.54
CA PRO A 406 9.12 22.09 -1.10
C PRO A 406 7.79 21.35 -0.90
N GLU A 407 7.59 20.23 -1.60
CA GLU A 407 6.38 19.40 -1.43
C GLU A 407 6.41 18.52 -0.16
N ARG A 408 7.56 18.39 0.50
CA ARG A 408 7.77 17.49 1.64
C ARG A 408 8.18 18.23 2.91
N GLU A 409 9.16 19.12 2.80
CA GLU A 409 9.70 19.91 3.92
C GLU A 409 9.86 19.10 5.22
N LEU A 410 10.58 17.97 5.13
CA LEU A 410 10.67 17.01 6.22
C LEU A 410 11.49 17.56 7.38
N GLY A 411 10.89 17.57 8.57
CA GLY A 411 11.64 17.76 9.81
C GLY A 411 12.24 16.46 10.34
N VAL A 412 11.67 15.31 9.96
CA VAL A 412 12.21 13.98 10.26
C VAL A 412 12.12 13.09 9.03
N PHE A 413 13.22 12.42 8.69
CA PHE A 413 13.26 11.40 7.65
C PHE A 413 13.81 10.08 8.19
N CYS A 414 13.04 9.00 8.01
CA CYS A 414 13.43 7.66 8.37
C CYS A 414 13.63 6.79 7.13
N MET A 415 14.68 5.98 7.12
CA MET A 415 14.90 4.97 6.08
C MET A 415 14.95 3.59 6.73
N LEU A 416 14.16 2.65 6.18
CA LEU A 416 14.17 1.25 6.56
C LEU A 416 14.77 0.42 5.44
N THR A 417 15.98 -0.08 5.60
CA THR A 417 16.66 -0.88 4.58
C THR A 417 16.65 -2.37 4.91
N ARG A 418 17.00 -3.22 3.94
CA ARG A 418 17.22 -4.65 4.14
C ARG A 418 18.57 -5.08 3.57
N THR A 419 19.36 -5.77 4.38
CA THR A 419 20.65 -6.34 3.99
C THR A 419 20.47 -7.71 3.32
N GLY A 420 21.49 -8.17 2.58
CA GLY A 420 21.45 -9.45 1.86
C GLY A 420 21.33 -10.68 2.77
N ASP A 421 21.76 -10.57 4.04
CA ASP A 421 21.61 -11.60 5.07
C ASP A 421 20.25 -11.55 5.79
N GLY A 422 19.36 -10.66 5.36
CA GLY A 422 18.00 -10.56 5.89
C GLY A 422 17.81 -9.61 7.07
N ARG A 423 18.88 -9.03 7.64
CA ARG A 423 18.77 -7.98 8.66
C ARG A 423 18.12 -6.71 8.09
N LYS A 424 17.61 -5.87 8.98
CA LYS A 424 17.01 -4.57 8.63
C LYS A 424 17.78 -3.45 9.31
N GLU A 425 18.07 -2.40 8.57
CA GLU A 425 18.71 -1.19 9.11
C GLU A 425 17.65 -0.10 9.26
N VAL A 426 17.69 0.63 10.37
CA VAL A 426 16.81 1.76 10.67
C VAL A 426 17.68 2.99 10.76
N VAL A 427 17.48 3.94 9.85
CA VAL A 427 18.10 5.27 9.92
C VAL A 427 17.02 6.26 10.31
N VAL A 428 17.31 7.13 11.29
CA VAL A 428 16.47 8.29 11.60
C VAL A 428 17.32 9.54 11.52
N LEU A 429 16.86 10.51 10.75
CA LEU A 429 17.45 11.83 10.56
C LEU A 429 16.43 12.87 11.02
N ALA A 430 16.78 13.69 12.00
CA ALA A 430 16.00 14.84 12.44
C ALA A 430 16.72 16.10 11.97
N PHE A 431 16.07 16.90 11.12
CA PHE A 431 16.66 18.10 10.51
C PHE A 431 16.30 19.40 11.25
N ASP A 432 15.44 19.30 12.26
CA ASP A 432 14.84 20.44 12.93
C ASP A 432 15.14 20.45 14.43
N GLU A 433 15.64 21.57 14.95
CA GLU A 433 15.94 21.75 16.38
C GLU A 433 14.68 21.61 17.26
N ALA A 434 13.48 21.86 16.71
CA ALA A 434 12.22 21.70 17.44
C ALA A 434 11.95 20.25 17.87
N VAL A 435 12.60 19.27 17.25
CA VAL A 435 12.47 17.84 17.58
C VAL A 435 13.69 17.27 18.30
N LYS A 436 14.53 18.12 18.90
CA LYS A 436 15.69 17.68 19.68
C LYS A 436 15.34 16.60 20.72
N GLY A 437 16.20 15.59 20.82
CA GLY A 437 16.04 14.37 21.62
C GLY A 437 15.08 13.34 21.03
N LEU A 438 14.49 13.56 19.84
CA LEU A 438 13.56 12.61 19.21
C LEU A 438 14.26 11.28 18.94
N VAL A 439 15.49 11.32 18.44
CA VAL A 439 16.26 10.12 18.09
C VAL A 439 16.52 9.27 19.34
N GLU A 440 16.87 9.91 20.47
CA GLU A 440 17.07 9.24 21.76
C GLU A 440 15.76 8.70 22.35
N ARG A 441 14.65 9.43 22.21
CA ARG A 441 13.32 8.98 22.65
C ARG A 441 12.87 7.75 21.87
N PHE A 442 13.00 7.81 20.54
CA PHE A 442 12.70 6.71 19.64
C PHE A 442 13.54 5.47 19.98
N GLU A 443 14.85 5.62 20.20
CA GLU A 443 15.72 4.52 20.61
C GLU A 443 15.25 3.89 21.91
N ARG A 444 15.00 4.70 22.95
CA ARG A 444 14.60 4.21 24.27
C ARG A 444 13.27 3.46 24.23
N GLN A 445 12.29 3.97 23.49
CA GLN A 445 10.99 3.31 23.30
C GLN A 445 11.13 1.98 22.54
N SER A 446 12.07 1.93 21.58
CA SER A 446 12.21 0.82 20.64
C SER A 446 13.18 -0.28 21.08
N GLN A 447 14.14 0.04 21.97
CA GLN A 447 15.22 -0.88 22.36
C GLN A 447 14.74 -2.02 23.26
N SER A 448 13.91 -1.73 24.27
CA SER A 448 13.28 -2.74 25.13
C SER A 448 11.89 -3.14 24.65
N GLY A 449 11.39 -2.50 23.60
CA GLY A 449 10.05 -2.68 23.06
C GLY A 449 10.03 -3.62 21.86
N GLU A 450 9.09 -3.33 20.96
CA GLU A 450 8.74 -4.19 19.83
C GLU A 450 9.84 -4.33 18.77
N LEU A 451 10.69 -3.31 18.56
CA LEU A 451 11.68 -3.30 17.48
C LEU A 451 13.03 -3.95 17.88
N GLN A 452 13.32 -4.03 19.17
CA GLN A 452 14.56 -4.57 19.73
C GLN A 452 15.81 -3.97 19.06
N LEU A 453 15.89 -2.64 18.95
CA LEU A 453 16.99 -1.97 18.24
C LEU A 453 18.36 -2.32 18.84
N GLN A 454 19.32 -2.61 17.95
CA GLN A 454 20.69 -2.96 18.27
C GLN A 454 21.67 -1.99 17.61
N SER A 455 22.87 -1.89 18.18
CA SER A 455 23.96 -1.10 17.60
C SER A 455 24.22 -1.50 16.15
N TRP A 456 24.31 -0.51 15.26
CA TRP A 456 24.68 -0.74 13.87
C TRP A 456 26.21 -0.81 13.71
N GLU A 457 26.69 -1.94 13.18
CA GLU A 457 28.09 -2.27 12.94
C GLU A 457 28.39 -2.35 11.42
N GLY A 458 27.91 -1.36 10.65
CA GLY A 458 28.11 -1.30 9.20
C GLY A 458 29.32 -0.45 8.79
N ASP A 459 29.17 0.27 7.68
CA ASP A 459 30.22 1.14 7.14
C ASP A 459 30.46 2.38 8.02
N ASN A 460 31.60 2.40 8.72
CA ASN A 460 32.01 3.52 9.55
C ASN A 460 32.18 4.82 8.75
N THR A 461 32.60 4.75 7.49
CA THR A 461 32.76 5.92 6.61
C THR A 461 31.42 6.62 6.43
N LEU A 462 30.36 5.85 6.15
CA LEU A 462 29.00 6.37 6.01
C LEU A 462 28.50 6.98 7.32
N LYS A 463 28.74 6.31 8.45
CA LYS A 463 28.35 6.81 9.78
C LYS A 463 29.01 8.14 10.11
N GLU A 464 30.32 8.24 9.89
CA GLU A 464 31.07 9.48 10.12
C GLU A 464 30.58 10.61 9.20
N ALA A 465 30.37 10.33 7.92
CA ALA A 465 29.88 11.31 6.96
C ALA A 465 28.46 11.83 7.30
N LEU A 466 27.55 10.95 7.73
CA LEU A 466 26.23 11.34 8.23
C LEU A 466 26.35 12.32 9.41
N GLY A 467 27.25 12.03 10.35
CA GLY A 467 27.49 12.90 11.50
C GLY A 467 28.09 14.24 11.16
N GLN A 468 29.03 14.29 10.23
CA GLN A 468 29.59 15.55 9.73
C GLN A 468 28.51 16.39 9.02
N LYS A 469 27.69 15.75 8.17
CA LYS A 469 26.70 16.48 7.36
C LYS A 469 25.47 16.93 8.16
N PHE A 470 24.90 16.08 9.00
CA PHE A 470 23.62 16.37 9.67
C PHE A 470 23.74 16.64 11.17
N GLY A 471 24.83 16.24 11.82
CA GLY A 471 24.98 16.37 13.27
C GLY A 471 25.12 17.80 13.79
N HIS A 472 25.41 18.78 12.93
CA HIS A 472 25.56 20.19 13.34
C HIS A 472 24.24 20.99 13.34
N LYS A 473 23.19 20.47 12.70
CA LYS A 473 21.84 21.10 12.59
C LYS A 473 20.72 20.21 13.12
N GLY A 474 21.06 19.02 13.60
CA GLY A 474 20.09 17.97 13.82
C GLY A 474 20.67 16.74 14.51
N GLU A 475 19.86 15.69 14.56
CA GLU A 475 20.21 14.42 15.18
C GLU A 475 20.12 13.31 14.14
N TYR A 476 21.02 12.33 14.22
CA TYR A 476 20.93 11.14 13.38
C TYR A 476 21.35 9.91 14.16
N ARG A 477 20.83 8.76 13.73
CA ARG A 477 21.34 7.46 14.20
C ARG A 477 20.97 6.33 13.26
N ILE A 478 21.75 5.26 13.34
CA ILE A 478 21.54 4.02 12.58
C ILE A 478 21.51 2.86 13.57
N TRP A 479 20.56 1.95 13.39
CA TRP A 479 20.41 0.72 14.16
C TRP A 479 20.23 -0.49 13.24
N PHE A 480 20.57 -1.67 13.74
CA PHE A 480 19.92 -2.89 13.28
C PHE A 480 18.61 -3.08 14.04
N MET A 481 17.56 -3.52 13.34
CA MET A 481 16.31 -3.94 13.96
C MET A 481 16.44 -5.40 14.43
N GLY A 482 16.35 -5.64 15.73
CA GLY A 482 16.47 -6.98 16.30
C GLY A 482 15.32 -7.89 15.89
N ASP A 483 14.09 -7.37 15.93
CA ASP A 483 12.92 -8.09 15.40
C ASP A 483 12.68 -7.75 13.92
N THR A 484 13.29 -8.54 13.04
CA THR A 484 13.16 -8.36 11.58
C THR A 484 11.75 -8.66 11.04
N SER A 485 10.82 -9.19 11.85
CA SER A 485 9.43 -9.35 11.44
C SER A 485 8.74 -8.00 11.22
N LYS A 486 9.14 -6.98 11.99
CA LYS A 486 8.55 -5.63 12.03
C LYS A 486 8.87 -4.80 10.79
N SER A 487 8.04 -3.81 10.51
CA SER A 487 8.10 -3.02 9.28
C SER A 487 7.81 -1.54 9.55
N ARG A 488 7.68 -0.73 8.48
CA ARG A 488 7.13 0.63 8.57
C ARG A 488 5.85 0.69 9.41
N LYS A 489 5.00 -0.36 9.36
CA LYS A 489 3.74 -0.42 10.11
C LYS A 489 3.93 -0.30 11.63
N GLN A 490 5.08 -0.71 12.17
CA GLN A 490 5.44 -0.54 13.60
C GLN A 490 6.38 0.64 13.83
N VAL A 491 7.31 0.90 12.93
CA VAL A 491 8.28 2.00 13.06
C VAL A 491 7.59 3.37 12.96
N GLY A 492 6.65 3.53 12.03
CA GLY A 492 5.95 4.80 11.77
C GLY A 492 5.23 5.34 13.00
N PRO A 493 4.35 4.56 13.67
CA PRO A 493 3.71 4.98 14.91
C PRO A 493 4.70 5.40 16.01
N LEU A 494 5.72 4.57 16.29
CA LEU A 494 6.75 4.89 17.30
C LEU A 494 7.49 6.19 16.97
N LEU A 495 7.80 6.43 15.69
CA LEU A 495 8.46 7.65 15.24
C LEU A 495 7.57 8.89 15.40
N ARG A 496 6.25 8.76 15.21
CA ARG A 496 5.25 9.83 15.36
C ARG A 496 4.93 10.14 16.81
N GLU A 497 5.08 9.18 17.72
CA GLU A 497 4.90 9.37 19.16
C GLU A 497 6.13 10.00 19.84
N ALA A 498 7.33 9.73 19.32
CA ALA A 498 8.58 10.22 19.87
C ALA A 498 8.66 11.77 20.05
N PRO A 499 8.08 12.63 19.20
CA PRO A 499 7.99 14.07 19.46
C PRO A 499 7.17 14.47 20.71
N PHE A 500 6.22 13.64 21.17
CA PHE A 500 5.14 14.08 22.06
C PHE A 500 5.23 13.67 23.53
N ASP A 501 6.23 12.89 23.93
CA ASP A 501 6.22 12.31 25.28
C ASP A 501 7.29 12.89 26.22
N LEU A 502 6.81 13.72 27.16
CA LEU A 502 7.20 13.92 28.57
C LEU A 502 6.60 15.22 29.16
N LEU A 503 6.08 16.11 28.31
CA LEU A 503 5.20 17.19 28.75
C LEU A 503 3.72 16.80 28.61
N GLY A 504 3.34 15.90 27.71
CA GLY A 504 1.96 15.42 27.58
C GLY A 504 1.42 14.80 28.87
N GLN A 505 2.15 13.88 29.51
CA GLN A 505 1.71 13.31 30.78
C GLN A 505 1.79 14.32 31.94
N ALA A 506 2.86 15.09 32.09
CA ALA A 506 2.98 16.06 33.18
C ALA A 506 2.03 17.26 33.05
N VAL A 507 1.74 17.70 31.82
CA VAL A 507 0.74 18.74 31.51
C VAL A 507 -0.65 18.13 31.57
N PHE A 508 -0.88 16.88 31.19
CA PHE A 508 -2.15 16.20 31.44
C PHE A 508 -2.41 16.07 32.94
N TYR A 509 -1.43 15.64 33.75
CA TYR A 509 -1.53 15.59 35.21
C TYR A 509 -1.61 16.99 35.86
N ASN A 510 -0.96 18.02 35.31
CA ASN A 510 -1.07 19.39 35.81
C ASN A 510 -2.37 20.09 35.36
N ILE A 511 -2.86 19.86 34.14
CA ILE A 511 -4.16 20.36 33.66
C ILE A 511 -5.28 19.62 34.37
N LEU A 512 -5.18 18.31 34.56
CA LEU A 512 -6.10 17.54 35.38
C LEU A 512 -6.00 17.96 36.85
N GLY A 513 -4.79 18.21 37.36
CA GLY A 513 -4.56 18.74 38.72
C GLY A 513 -5.06 20.17 38.92
N LEU A 514 -4.99 21.03 37.90
CA LEU A 514 -5.54 22.39 37.91
C LEU A 514 -7.06 22.39 37.73
N ALA A 515 -7.59 21.48 36.90
CA ALA A 515 -9.03 21.30 36.70
C ALA A 515 -9.70 20.67 37.92
N LEU A 516 -9.01 19.76 38.64
CA LEU A 516 -9.48 19.17 39.89
C LEU A 516 -9.15 20.04 41.12
N GLY A 517 -8.15 20.92 41.03
CA GLY A 517 -7.66 21.74 42.15
C GLY A 517 -8.20 23.17 42.23
N ARG A 518 -8.79 23.71 41.16
CA ARG A 518 -9.36 25.07 41.19
C ARG A 518 -10.87 25.05 41.44
N ARG A 519 -11.25 25.50 42.63
CA ARG A 519 -12.62 25.87 43.04
C ARG A 519 -13.18 27.09 42.27
N ASN A 520 -12.95 27.20 40.95
CA ASN A 520 -13.41 28.37 40.18
C ASN A 520 -14.34 27.96 39.03
N PRO A 521 -15.66 28.19 39.14
CA PRO A 521 -16.67 27.62 38.24
C PRO A 521 -16.86 28.39 36.91
N THR A 522 -15.80 28.96 36.31
CA THR A 522 -15.94 29.84 35.13
C THR A 522 -15.25 29.38 33.84
N LEU A 523 -14.75 28.13 33.77
CA LEU A 523 -14.24 27.56 32.52
C LEU A 523 -15.28 26.62 31.88
N ALA A 524 -15.70 26.98 30.66
CA ALA A 524 -16.69 26.25 29.87
C ALA A 524 -16.27 24.78 29.64
N LEU A 525 -17.02 23.86 30.26
CA LEU A 525 -16.86 22.39 30.19
C LEU A 525 -16.65 21.78 28.78
N PRO A 526 -17.25 22.28 27.68
CA PRO A 526 -17.13 21.63 26.37
C PRO A 526 -15.71 21.68 25.79
N LYS A 527 -14.95 22.75 26.06
CA LYS A 527 -13.58 22.89 25.53
C LYS A 527 -12.58 21.99 26.26
N LEU A 528 -12.79 21.78 27.56
CA LEU A 528 -11.93 20.91 28.37
C LEU A 528 -12.08 19.43 27.96
N LEU A 529 -13.29 19.02 27.58
CA LEU A 529 -13.54 17.65 27.14
C LEU A 529 -12.81 17.33 25.83
N HIS A 530 -12.75 18.26 24.89
CA HIS A 530 -12.03 18.09 23.62
C HIS A 530 -10.50 17.99 23.85
N LEU A 531 -9.97 18.78 24.78
CA LEU A 531 -8.56 18.78 25.18
C LEU A 531 -8.13 17.51 25.94
N ILE A 532 -9.05 16.79 26.59
CA ILE A 532 -8.74 15.59 27.38
C ILE A 532 -9.02 14.32 26.58
N VAL A 533 -10.15 14.26 25.86
CA VAL A 533 -10.63 13.03 25.23
C VAL A 533 -9.83 12.67 23.98
N GLN A 534 -9.46 13.63 23.12
CA GLN A 534 -8.69 13.30 21.92
C GLN A 534 -7.31 12.71 22.24
N PRO A 535 -6.51 13.29 23.16
CA PRO A 535 -5.29 12.64 23.59
C PRO A 535 -5.56 11.28 24.24
N ALA A 536 -6.55 11.18 25.15
CA ALA A 536 -6.82 9.93 25.87
C ALA A 536 -7.18 8.76 24.92
N VAL A 537 -8.00 9.00 23.89
CA VAL A 537 -8.32 8.00 22.87
C VAL A 537 -7.08 7.66 22.04
N ARG A 538 -6.27 8.66 21.68
CA ARG A 538 -5.03 8.48 20.91
C ARG A 538 -3.94 7.72 21.70
N PHE A 539 -3.96 7.78 23.03
CA PHE A 539 -3.03 7.09 23.93
C PHE A 539 -3.58 5.78 24.53
N GLY A 540 -4.72 5.27 24.05
CA GLY A 540 -5.30 4.02 24.54
C GLY A 540 -5.77 4.07 26.01
N VAL A 541 -6.03 5.26 26.55
CA VAL A 541 -6.49 5.43 27.93
C VAL A 541 -8.00 5.19 28.01
N LEU A 542 -8.38 4.09 28.64
CA LEU A 542 -9.77 3.76 28.96
C LEU A 542 -10.30 4.70 30.06
N LEU A 543 -11.16 5.66 29.68
CA LEU A 543 -11.91 6.49 30.63
C LEU A 543 -13.18 5.74 31.06
N ARG A 544 -13.17 5.09 32.23
CA ARG A 544 -14.40 4.58 32.86
C ARG A 544 -15.06 5.67 33.70
N PHE A 545 -16.26 6.10 33.30
CA PHE A 545 -17.14 6.90 34.14
C PHE A 545 -17.94 5.98 35.06
N ALA A 546 -17.64 6.00 36.36
CA ALA A 546 -18.51 5.38 37.36
C ALA A 546 -19.72 6.30 37.66
N PRO A 547 -20.91 5.76 37.96
CA PRO A 547 -22.11 6.55 38.31
C PRO A 547 -21.96 7.32 39.64
N THR A 548 -20.91 7.05 40.41
CA THR A 548 -20.39 7.94 41.46
C THR A 548 -19.22 8.71 40.87
N TYR A 549 -19.24 10.04 40.94
CA TYR A 549 -18.23 11.03 40.47
C TYR A 549 -16.76 10.72 40.84
N THR A 550 -16.25 9.60 40.36
CA THR A 550 -14.95 9.00 40.69
C THR A 550 -14.32 8.62 39.36
N LEU A 551 -13.29 9.37 38.97
CA LEU A 551 -12.48 9.05 37.80
C LEU A 551 -11.46 7.98 38.20
N HIS A 552 -11.53 6.79 37.61
CA HIS A 552 -10.49 5.79 37.73
C HIS A 552 -9.63 5.80 36.48
N LEU A 553 -8.37 6.26 36.62
CA LEU A 553 -7.33 6.08 35.61
C LEU A 553 -6.68 4.72 35.85
N VAL A 554 -6.78 3.81 34.87
CA VAL A 554 -6.06 2.54 34.86
C VAL A 554 -5.04 2.62 33.74
N ALA A 555 -3.76 2.72 34.10
CA ALA A 555 -2.65 2.59 33.16
C ALA A 555 -2.16 1.15 33.19
N SER A 556 -2.21 0.47 32.04
CA SER A 556 -1.55 -0.82 31.84
C SER A 556 -0.06 -0.56 31.55
N HIS A 557 0.77 -0.62 32.59
CA HIS A 557 2.21 -0.80 32.46
C HIS A 557 2.63 -1.95 33.38
N PRO A 558 3.42 -2.93 32.90
CA PRO A 558 4.05 -3.89 33.78
C PRO A 558 5.15 -3.17 34.57
N GLY A 559 4.91 -2.90 35.86
CA GLY A 559 5.99 -2.51 36.79
C GLY A 559 5.74 -1.38 37.80
N SER A 560 4.61 -0.65 37.77
CA SER A 560 4.30 0.34 38.82
C SER A 560 2.81 0.68 38.87
N LEU A 561 2.10 0.18 39.88
CA LEU A 561 0.76 0.64 40.24
C LEU A 561 0.90 1.80 41.23
N THR A 562 0.65 3.03 40.80
CA THR A 562 0.44 4.17 41.70
C THR A 562 -1.04 4.55 41.69
N CYS A 563 -1.75 4.31 42.80
CA CYS A 563 -3.16 4.67 42.96
C CYS A 563 -3.26 6.09 43.55
N LEU A 564 -3.87 7.03 42.82
CA LEU A 564 -4.24 8.35 43.33
C LEU A 564 -5.75 8.36 43.65
N ARG A 565 -6.11 8.51 44.94
CA ARG A 565 -7.49 8.67 45.42
C ARG A 565 -7.75 10.15 45.74
N GLY A 566 -8.76 10.78 45.14
CA GLY A 566 -9.24 12.11 45.50
C GLY A 566 -10.75 12.11 45.77
N HIS A 567 -11.18 12.64 46.92
CA HIS A 567 -12.59 12.80 47.30
C HIS A 567 -13.08 14.21 46.98
N LEU A 568 -14.17 14.34 46.21
CA LEU A 568 -14.92 15.60 46.03
C LEU A 568 -16.25 15.53 46.79
N GLY A 569 -16.44 16.46 47.73
CA GLY A 569 -17.62 16.56 48.60
C GLY A 569 -18.79 17.33 47.99
N LEU A 570 -19.98 16.79 48.25
CA LEU A 570 -21.37 17.28 48.08
C LEU A 570 -21.62 18.78 47.82
N VAL A 571 -22.25 19.10 46.69
CA VAL A 571 -23.31 20.13 46.57
C VAL A 571 -24.44 19.57 45.67
N ARG A 572 -25.68 19.59 46.17
CA ARG A 572 -26.89 19.00 45.58
C ARG A 572 -27.48 19.82 44.40
N PRO A 573 -28.30 19.20 43.51
CA PRO A 573 -28.49 19.64 42.13
C PRO A 573 -29.77 20.47 41.90
N ALA A 574 -29.75 21.30 40.85
CA ALA A 574 -30.96 21.87 40.25
C ALA A 574 -30.85 21.94 38.72
N LYS A 575 -31.85 21.30 38.08
CA LYS A 575 -32.43 21.54 36.74
C LYS A 575 -31.61 21.24 35.46
N CYS A 576 -32.00 20.14 34.81
CA CYS A 576 -31.86 19.87 33.37
C CYS A 576 -32.76 20.80 32.53
N ILE A 577 -32.26 21.34 31.41
CA ILE A 577 -33.05 21.78 30.23
C ILE A 577 -32.24 21.51 28.95
N ASN A 578 -32.89 20.84 28.00
CA ASN A 578 -32.50 20.49 26.62
C ASN A 578 -32.31 21.72 25.71
N ILE A 579 -31.45 21.60 24.68
CA ILE A 579 -31.61 22.33 23.41
C ILE A 579 -31.34 21.38 22.24
N CYS A 580 -32.42 20.94 21.58
CA CYS A 580 -32.48 20.41 20.23
C CYS A 580 -32.57 21.55 19.20
N ARG A 581 -32.16 21.34 17.95
CA ARG A 581 -32.68 22.00 16.73
C ARG A 581 -32.65 20.98 15.59
N GLU A 582 -33.81 20.46 15.19
CA GLU A 582 -34.61 20.81 13.98
C GLU A 582 -33.99 20.23 12.69
N GLY A 583 -34.66 19.40 11.86
CA GLY A 583 -36.03 18.87 11.77
C GLY A 583 -36.11 17.87 10.60
N PRO A 584 -37.25 17.68 9.90
CA PRO A 584 -38.64 17.55 10.34
C PRO A 584 -39.17 16.10 10.21
N ALA A 585 -40.18 15.78 11.01
CA ALA A 585 -40.88 14.49 11.06
C ALA A 585 -41.93 14.32 9.94
N LEU A 586 -42.17 13.07 9.53
CA LEU A 586 -43.49 12.57 9.15
C LEU A 586 -43.62 11.08 9.56
N ASP A 587 -44.55 10.84 10.49
CA ASP A 587 -45.47 9.71 10.71
C ASP A 587 -45.08 8.27 10.33
N ALA A 588 -45.51 7.20 11.00
CA ALA A 588 -46.08 6.92 12.32
C ALA A 588 -46.35 5.39 12.33
N ARG A 589 -46.09 4.75 13.49
CA ARG A 589 -46.74 3.54 14.08
C ARG A 589 -45.77 2.43 14.52
N PRO A 590 -45.74 2.09 15.82
CA PRO A 590 -45.08 0.91 16.37
C PRO A 590 -46.07 -0.15 16.93
N ASP A 591 -45.64 -1.41 16.96
CA ASP A 591 -46.06 -2.56 17.80
C ASP A 591 -45.05 -3.68 17.46
N GLY A 592 -44.42 -4.48 18.33
CA GLY A 592 -44.40 -4.67 19.77
C GLY A 592 -43.44 -5.86 20.10
N GLY A 593 -43.11 -6.04 21.39
CA GLY A 593 -42.49 -7.24 22.03
C GLY A 593 -40.95 -7.30 21.97
N GLU A 594 -40.20 -7.05 23.07
CA GLU A 594 -39.86 -7.95 24.21
C GLU A 594 -39.24 -9.28 23.72
N GLU A 595 -38.02 -9.67 24.10
CA GLU A 595 -37.58 -9.98 25.48
C GLU A 595 -36.03 -10.04 25.58
N CYS A 596 -35.49 -9.65 26.74
CA CYS A 596 -34.07 -9.71 27.13
C CYS A 596 -33.73 -11.04 27.81
N VAL A 597 -32.50 -11.55 27.63
CA VAL A 597 -31.78 -12.31 28.67
C VAL A 597 -30.29 -11.94 28.62
N ASP A 598 -29.82 -11.41 29.75
CA ASP A 598 -28.42 -11.18 30.11
C ASP A 598 -27.66 -12.51 30.24
N ASP A 599 -26.37 -12.54 29.92
CA ASP A 599 -25.36 -13.15 30.80
C ASP A 599 -23.96 -12.70 30.39
N ALA A 600 -23.25 -12.13 31.38
CA ALA A 600 -21.87 -11.73 31.32
C ALA A 600 -20.98 -12.90 31.74
N GLU A 601 -19.92 -13.18 30.98
CA GLU A 601 -18.79 -13.95 31.52
C GLU A 601 -17.47 -13.26 31.19
N ILE A 602 -16.82 -12.82 32.27
CA ILE A 602 -15.42 -12.45 32.35
C ILE A 602 -14.62 -13.75 32.31
N VAL A 603 -13.63 -13.87 31.43
CA VAL A 603 -12.63 -14.93 31.54
C VAL A 603 -11.23 -14.32 31.54
N ASP A 604 -10.50 -14.80 32.54
CA ASP A 604 -9.25 -14.36 33.12
C ASP A 604 -8.01 -14.40 32.20
N LEU A 605 -7.06 -13.57 32.62
CA LEU A 605 -5.62 -13.72 32.39
C LEU A 605 -5.12 -15.04 33.01
N GLU A 606 -4.52 -15.92 32.22
CA GLU A 606 -3.54 -16.88 32.74
C GLU A 606 -2.25 -16.85 31.92
N GLU A 607 -1.16 -16.59 32.65
CA GLU A 607 0.22 -16.76 32.23
C GLU A 607 0.62 -18.24 32.13
N ARG A 608 1.72 -18.48 31.38
CA ARG A 608 2.77 -19.53 31.51
C ARG A 608 2.80 -20.60 30.40
N PRO A 609 3.93 -21.29 30.20
CA PRO A 609 5.30 -20.77 30.02
C PRO A 609 6.03 -21.45 28.84
N ARG A 610 7.24 -20.94 28.57
CA ARG A 610 8.29 -21.44 27.67
C ARG A 610 8.40 -22.98 27.55
N GLU A 611 8.44 -23.47 26.32
CA GLU A 611 9.28 -24.63 25.95
C GLU A 611 10.07 -24.36 24.67
N HIS A 612 11.37 -24.69 24.76
CA HIS A 612 12.34 -24.70 23.68
C HIS A 612 12.05 -25.84 22.71
N LEU A 613 12.03 -25.56 21.40
CA LEU A 613 12.47 -26.53 20.40
C LEU A 613 13.30 -25.84 19.32
N VAL A 614 14.60 -26.14 19.39
CA VAL A 614 15.63 -25.99 18.38
C VAL A 614 15.27 -26.86 17.18
N GLY A 615 15.37 -26.35 15.95
CA GLY A 615 15.03 -27.14 14.76
C GLY A 615 15.37 -26.47 13.42
N LEU A 616 16.67 -26.37 13.15
CA LEU A 616 17.35 -26.47 11.85
C LEU A 616 16.96 -25.52 10.70
N GLU A 617 17.97 -24.74 10.36
CA GLU A 617 18.21 -23.99 9.13
C GLU A 617 18.06 -24.85 7.86
N GLU A 618 17.42 -24.30 6.84
CA GLU A 618 17.89 -24.45 5.46
C GLU A 618 17.62 -23.14 4.71
N VAL A 619 18.65 -22.30 4.66
CA VAL A 619 18.74 -21.11 3.81
C VAL A 619 19.13 -21.61 2.41
N MET A 620 18.18 -21.62 1.48
CA MET A 620 18.48 -21.86 0.07
C MET A 620 18.69 -20.55 -0.69
N ASP A 621 19.98 -20.29 -0.87
CA ASP A 621 20.70 -19.97 -2.10
C ASP A 621 20.53 -18.61 -2.80
N VAL A 622 21.55 -17.82 -2.52
CA VAL A 622 22.29 -16.80 -3.26
C VAL A 622 22.11 -16.84 -4.79
N GLY A 623 21.34 -15.88 -5.32
CA GLY A 623 21.49 -15.43 -6.70
C GLY A 623 22.75 -14.57 -6.84
N ALA A 624 23.88 -15.20 -7.16
CA ALA A 624 25.11 -14.50 -7.52
C ALA A 624 24.91 -13.72 -8.84
N VAL A 625 24.72 -12.40 -8.73
CA VAL A 625 24.73 -11.50 -9.90
C VAL A 625 26.18 -11.32 -10.36
N VAL A 626 26.52 -11.99 -11.46
CA VAL A 626 27.72 -11.70 -12.24
C VAL A 626 27.53 -10.35 -12.93
N PRO A 627 28.44 -9.37 -12.79
CA PRO A 627 28.34 -8.13 -13.52
C PRO A 627 28.64 -8.40 -14.99
N ARG A 628 27.62 -8.29 -15.86
CA ARG A 628 27.86 -8.13 -17.29
C ARG A 628 28.30 -6.70 -17.55
N ALA A 629 29.59 -6.52 -17.77
CA ALA A 629 30.13 -5.34 -18.42
C ALA A 629 29.52 -5.22 -19.83
N SER A 630 28.59 -4.29 -20.03
CA SER A 630 28.24 -3.82 -21.36
C SER A 630 28.96 -2.50 -21.59
N VAL A 631 29.91 -2.57 -22.51
CA VAL A 631 30.68 -1.47 -23.06
C VAL A 631 29.73 -0.45 -23.70
N ALA A 632 30.06 0.82 -23.48
CA ALA A 632 29.44 2.00 -24.06
C ALA A 632 29.31 1.93 -25.59
N GLY A 633 28.22 2.49 -26.12
CA GLY A 633 27.97 2.55 -27.55
C GLY A 633 26.98 3.66 -27.91
N THR A 634 27.37 4.91 -27.67
CA THR A 634 26.74 6.09 -28.28
C THR A 634 26.99 6.03 -29.79
N VAL A 635 25.93 5.89 -30.60
CA VAL A 635 26.01 6.04 -32.06
C VAL A 635 25.20 7.26 -32.47
N LEU A 636 25.90 8.38 -32.64
CA LEU A 636 25.51 9.46 -33.53
C LEU A 636 25.91 9.05 -34.95
N ALA A 637 24.94 9.03 -35.85
CA ALA A 637 25.10 8.72 -37.25
C ALA A 637 25.85 9.85 -37.99
N GLN A 638 26.90 9.51 -38.74
CA GLN A 638 27.20 10.13 -40.05
C GLN A 638 28.27 9.34 -40.84
N GLY A 639 27.83 8.84 -42.00
CA GLY A 639 28.53 8.54 -43.25
C GLY A 639 30.02 8.16 -43.31
N GLY A 640 30.32 7.02 -43.96
CA GLY A 640 31.59 6.83 -44.66
C GLY A 640 32.06 5.37 -44.81
N LYS A 641 31.67 4.71 -45.90
CA LYS A 641 32.20 3.42 -46.39
C LYS A 641 33.73 3.47 -46.55
N ILE A 642 34.48 2.41 -46.17
CA ILE A 642 35.45 1.66 -47.02
C ILE A 642 35.63 0.22 -46.47
N ARG A 643 35.68 -0.75 -47.41
CA ARG A 643 35.79 -2.23 -47.28
C ARG A 643 37.17 -2.75 -46.87
N GLY A 644 37.21 -3.95 -46.27
CA GLY A 644 38.27 -4.94 -46.56
C GLY A 644 38.49 -6.03 -45.50
N MET A 645 37.97 -7.25 -45.75
CA MET A 645 38.58 -8.60 -45.60
C MET A 645 39.56 -8.87 -44.42
N ALA A 646 39.56 -9.98 -43.66
CA ALA A 646 39.06 -11.33 -43.89
C ALA A 646 39.31 -12.26 -42.66
N ARG A 647 38.50 -13.33 -42.56
CA ARG A 647 38.74 -14.70 -42.01
C ARG A 647 38.81 -14.93 -40.47
N GLY A 648 37.76 -15.58 -39.94
CA GLY A 648 37.84 -16.53 -38.81
C GLY A 648 38.33 -17.91 -39.27
N PRO A 649 38.41 -18.96 -38.40
CA PRO A 649 37.19 -19.73 -38.07
C PRO A 649 37.15 -20.52 -36.73
N GLN A 650 35.92 -20.97 -36.42
CA GLN A 650 35.44 -22.24 -35.83
C GLN A 650 35.79 -22.75 -34.41
N VAL A 651 34.74 -23.39 -33.87
CA VAL A 651 34.48 -23.98 -32.55
C VAL A 651 34.72 -25.49 -32.61
N ASP A 652 35.20 -26.10 -31.52
CA ASP A 652 35.00 -27.52 -31.23
C ASP A 652 34.62 -27.76 -29.75
N ALA A 653 34.19 -29.00 -29.51
CA ALA A 653 33.07 -29.33 -28.64
C ALA A 653 33.44 -30.41 -27.62
N GLN A 654 34.14 -30.07 -26.52
CA GLN A 654 34.30 -31.00 -25.38
C GLN A 654 34.48 -30.23 -24.05
N GLY A 655 33.37 -29.75 -23.47
CA GLY A 655 33.37 -29.03 -22.18
C GLY A 655 32.75 -29.84 -21.03
N ARG A 656 33.38 -30.94 -20.63
CA ARG A 656 32.96 -31.76 -19.49
C ARG A 656 33.48 -31.13 -18.19
N VAL A 657 32.60 -30.58 -17.34
CA VAL A 657 32.96 -30.15 -15.97
C VAL A 657 32.23 -31.04 -14.96
N ARG A 658 33.02 -31.79 -14.19
CA ARG A 658 32.58 -32.57 -13.02
C ARG A 658 32.34 -31.63 -11.85
N THR A 659 31.13 -31.62 -11.31
CA THR A 659 30.83 -31.03 -10.00
C THR A 659 31.26 -32.01 -8.91
N GLY A 660 32.36 -31.69 -8.22
CA GLY A 660 32.77 -32.36 -6.99
C GLY A 660 32.11 -31.67 -5.80
N VAL A 661 31.19 -32.37 -5.12
CA VAL A 661 30.63 -31.94 -3.83
C VAL A 661 31.66 -32.24 -2.74
N HIS A 662 32.21 -31.20 -2.13
CA HIS A 662 32.99 -31.33 -0.90
C HIS A 662 32.04 -31.34 0.29
N VAL A 663 31.82 -32.52 0.86
CA VAL A 663 31.18 -32.71 2.17
C VAL A 663 32.23 -32.44 3.25
N VAL A 664 32.03 -31.39 4.06
CA VAL A 664 32.80 -31.19 5.29
C VAL A 664 31.96 -31.69 6.46
N VAL A 665 32.28 -32.90 6.92
CA VAL A 665 31.81 -33.45 8.19
C VAL A 665 32.69 -32.87 9.30
N ARG A 666 32.12 -32.16 10.28
CA ARG A 666 32.79 -31.89 11.56
C ARG A 666 32.19 -32.79 12.66
N PRO A 667 33.03 -33.43 13.49
CA PRO A 667 32.57 -34.35 14.51
C PRO A 667 32.12 -33.59 15.78
N CYS A 668 30.93 -33.92 16.27
CA CYS A 668 30.46 -33.52 17.58
C CYS A 668 31.11 -34.42 18.63
N ARG A 669 31.86 -33.85 19.58
CA ARG A 669 32.30 -34.54 20.80
C ARG A 669 31.50 -34.03 21.98
N ASP A 670 30.76 -34.95 22.57
CA ASP A 670 30.15 -34.88 23.89
C ASP A 670 31.14 -34.44 24.97
N ALA A 671 30.68 -33.54 25.85
CA ALA A 671 31.10 -33.53 27.25
C ALA A 671 29.90 -33.11 28.12
N ARG A 672 29.43 -34.09 28.87
CA ARG A 672 28.31 -34.05 29.81
C ARG A 672 28.61 -33.25 31.09
N LYS A 673 27.50 -32.84 31.72
CA LYS A 673 27.20 -32.71 33.17
C LYS A 673 27.65 -31.45 33.91
N GLY A 674 26.65 -30.76 34.48
CA GLY A 674 26.72 -30.35 35.89
C GLY A 674 25.86 -29.15 36.30
N LYS A 675 24.64 -29.44 36.78
CA LYS A 675 23.64 -28.60 37.47
C LYS A 675 22.79 -27.63 36.66
#